data_AF-A0A1V5DVC9-F1
#
_entry.id   AF-A0A1V5DVC9-F1
#
_cell.length_a   1.000
_cell.length_b   1.000
_cell.length_c   1.000
_cell.angle_alpha   90.00
_cell.angle_beta   90.00
_cell.angle_gamma   90.00
#
_symmetry.space_group_name_H-M   'P 1'
#
loop_
_entity.id
_entity.type
_entity.pdbx_description
1 polymer ?
#
loop_
_entity_poly.entity_id
_entity_poly.type
_entity_poly.pdbx_seq_one_letter_code
_entity_poly.pdbx_strand_id
1 'polypeptide(L)'
;MEDRQKKASGFFDLMGKIGRLYTERAMHAQKAFAEHLQKAAMDPNLAVGLPPENPLQSWTSYVTDAAQRAVLFWDILRERGNNYIEHKKEGTPPLLAFKWEIVLDGRTFDRPVNYALIRIIPPKGVRVDETKRPFIIVDPRAGHGPGIGGFKKDSEVGVALEFGHPVYFVIFFPEPEPGQTILDVCAAETKFLETVVQRHPKSPKPTIYGNCQGGWASMMIAANDPDKVGSIVVNGAPMSYWSGSWSEGEGENPMRYSGGLLGGSWLALFASDLGNGKFDGAYLVENFENLNPANTNWNKYYNVWKNVDTEKERFLEFEKWWGGYFLMNEEEIRWIVDNLFVGNKLARGEVKAAPGTYLNLKAIRSPIVIFSSKGDNITPPQQAINWIADVYSSTAEIKANGQVIVALVQEDVGHLGIFVSGKIAQKEHTEIIEALDYIERLRPGLYVMDLQETSGTGKDRYLSSFREVRLEDMRSLNRLERKDEKPFEVVAEVSELNEKAYSLFGRPIVRSLVNEKTAELGRNLHPLRVQRWFFSDFNPLMWPVAAMAPAVKAGRKPAEAGNPWRKLEAMGAEMITASWNFYRDMRDATSESLFFQIYGSMIALGVSGDVKPAGPAVEKTDPREMPFAREALAQIEKGGYPEALARIGALLGRHAGPIPLHRLAMTDEFIRSDKVLSKLSEDEARRLRSEAGVMVLLEPERTLHALPALLSRKEDRERTLRILEWALSLDGITKEQRDMGNRIVGLLRSDAPGSGKARPTGKGNKKA
;
A
#
# COMPACT_ATOMS: atom_id res chain seq x y z
N MET A 1 -1.58 -22.03 45.10
CA MET A 1 -0.34 -22.65 44.58
C MET A 1 -0.49 -23.06 43.13
N GLU A 2 -1.59 -23.71 42.74
CA GLU A 2 -1.86 -24.16 41.36
C GLU A 2 -1.80 -23.04 40.31
N ASP A 3 -2.36 -21.85 40.58
CA ASP A 3 -2.29 -20.70 39.65
C ASP A 3 -0.85 -20.22 39.40
N ARG A 4 -0.01 -20.18 40.45
CA ARG A 4 1.41 -19.82 40.33
C ARG A 4 2.20 -20.87 39.55
N GLN A 5 1.90 -22.15 39.75
CA GLN A 5 2.54 -23.25 39.05
C GLN A 5 2.15 -23.27 37.55
N LYS A 6 0.89 -22.97 37.24
CA LYS A 6 0.39 -22.82 35.87
C LYS A 6 1.02 -21.64 35.13
N LYS A 7 1.14 -20.47 35.79
CA LYS A 7 1.84 -19.29 35.25
C LYS A 7 3.32 -19.57 35.01
N ALA A 8 4.02 -20.20 35.96
CA ALA A 8 5.41 -20.59 35.80
C ALA A 8 5.61 -21.57 34.62
N SER A 9 4.74 -22.58 34.49
CA SER A 9 4.79 -23.51 33.36
C SER A 9 4.54 -22.83 32.00
N GLY A 10 3.57 -21.91 31.94
CA GLY A 10 3.29 -21.13 30.73
C GLY A 10 4.44 -20.21 30.33
N PHE A 11 5.11 -19.60 31.32
CA PHE A 11 6.32 -18.80 31.12
C PHE A 11 7.47 -19.64 30.54
N PHE A 12 7.78 -20.82 31.09
CA PHE A 12 8.84 -21.67 30.55
C PHE A 12 8.53 -22.20 29.14
N ASP A 13 7.28 -22.55 28.83
CA ASP A 13 6.87 -22.93 27.47
C ASP A 13 7.03 -21.77 26.47
N LEU A 14 6.64 -20.55 26.87
CA LEU A 14 6.85 -19.34 26.07
C LEU A 14 8.34 -19.10 25.79
N MET A 15 9.19 -19.15 26.82
CA MET A 15 10.64 -18.97 26.65
C MET A 15 11.25 -20.04 25.73
N GLY A 16 10.78 -21.29 25.83
CA GLY A 16 11.16 -22.36 24.91
C GLY A 16 10.75 -22.10 23.46
N LYS A 17 9.53 -21.57 23.24
CA LYS A 17 9.05 -21.18 21.90
C LYS A 17 9.86 -20.04 21.31
N ILE A 18 10.13 -19.00 22.09
CA ILE A 18 10.94 -17.85 21.66
C ILE A 18 12.37 -18.30 21.32
N GLY A 19 12.97 -19.15 22.15
CA GLY A 19 14.32 -19.70 21.89
C GLY A 19 14.38 -20.51 20.59
N ARG A 20 13.36 -21.33 20.30
CA ARG A 20 13.25 -22.05 19.02
C ARG A 20 13.12 -21.11 17.83
N LEU A 21 12.22 -20.12 17.92
CA LEU A 21 12.03 -19.11 16.87
C LEU A 21 13.33 -18.36 16.58
N TYR A 22 14.03 -17.87 17.60
CA TYR A 22 15.32 -17.20 17.44
C TYR A 22 16.36 -18.11 16.78
N THR A 23 16.42 -19.38 17.17
CA THR A 23 17.36 -20.36 16.59
C THR A 23 17.05 -20.61 15.11
N GLU A 24 15.77 -20.77 14.75
CA GLU A 24 15.32 -20.92 13.37
C GLU A 24 15.70 -19.69 12.53
N ARG A 25 15.48 -18.47 13.06
CA ARG A 25 15.86 -17.21 12.41
C ARG A 25 17.37 -17.08 12.22
N ALA A 26 18.16 -17.41 13.24
CA ALA A 26 19.62 -17.36 13.16
C ALA A 26 20.18 -18.37 12.15
N MET A 27 19.62 -19.59 12.10
CA MET A 27 19.97 -20.58 11.08
C MET A 27 19.61 -20.10 9.68
N HIS A 28 18.46 -19.46 9.51
CA HIS A 28 18.07 -18.86 8.23
C HIS A 28 19.05 -17.77 7.80
N ALA A 29 19.40 -16.83 8.69
CA ALA A 29 20.38 -15.78 8.41
C ALA A 29 21.75 -16.36 7.99
N GLN A 30 22.23 -17.39 8.69
CA GLN A 30 23.49 -18.07 8.37
C GLN A 30 23.42 -18.76 7.00
N LYS A 31 22.27 -19.41 6.69
CA LYS A 31 22.04 -20.04 5.39
C LYS A 31 22.00 -19.00 4.27
N ALA A 32 21.26 -17.92 4.42
CA ALA A 32 21.17 -16.84 3.44
C ALA A 32 22.54 -16.19 3.17
N PHE A 33 23.34 -15.98 4.22
CA PHE A 33 24.73 -15.53 4.09
C PHE A 33 25.58 -16.51 3.26
N ALA A 34 25.53 -17.80 3.59
CA ALA A 34 26.27 -18.83 2.86
C ALA A 34 25.82 -18.94 1.40
N GLU A 35 24.51 -18.89 1.13
CA GLU A 35 23.93 -18.91 -0.21
C GLU A 35 24.34 -17.68 -1.03
N HIS A 36 24.36 -16.49 -0.43
CA HIS A 36 24.84 -15.27 -1.07
C HIS A 36 26.31 -15.43 -1.50
N LEU A 37 27.17 -15.86 -0.57
CA LEU A 37 28.59 -16.06 -0.86
C LEU A 37 28.83 -17.15 -1.91
N GLN A 38 28.09 -18.26 -1.84
CA GLN A 38 28.16 -19.31 -2.84
C GLN A 38 27.73 -18.80 -4.21
N LYS A 39 26.63 -18.03 -4.29
CA LYS A 39 26.15 -17.42 -5.53
C LYS A 39 27.17 -16.45 -6.11
N ALA A 40 27.79 -15.62 -5.28
CA ALA A 40 28.85 -14.71 -5.69
C ALA A 40 30.10 -15.46 -6.20
N ALA A 41 30.52 -16.52 -5.50
CA ALA A 41 31.64 -17.36 -5.90
C ALA A 41 31.40 -18.12 -7.21
N MET A 42 30.15 -18.46 -7.51
CA MET A 42 29.73 -19.14 -8.74
C MET A 42 29.41 -18.18 -9.90
N ASP A 43 29.36 -16.86 -9.68
CA ASP A 43 29.07 -15.88 -10.73
C ASP A 43 30.22 -15.81 -11.74
N PRO A 44 30.00 -16.16 -13.02
CA PRO A 44 31.05 -16.09 -14.05
C PRO A 44 31.63 -14.68 -14.24
N ASN A 45 30.86 -13.63 -13.93
CA ASN A 45 31.32 -12.24 -14.02
C ASN A 45 32.30 -11.89 -12.90
N LEU A 46 32.21 -12.57 -11.76
CA LEU A 46 33.08 -12.37 -10.58
C LEU A 46 34.25 -13.37 -10.55
N ALA A 47 34.15 -14.47 -11.29
CA ALA A 47 35.18 -15.49 -11.36
C ALA A 47 36.53 -14.91 -11.81
N VAL A 48 37.53 -14.97 -10.93
CA VAL A 48 38.92 -14.66 -11.23
C VAL A 48 39.47 -15.84 -12.04
N GLY A 49 39.72 -15.62 -13.34
CA GLY A 49 40.23 -16.65 -14.25
C GLY A 49 41.72 -16.94 -14.05
N LEU A 50 42.38 -17.43 -15.11
CA LEU A 50 43.83 -17.62 -15.12
C LEU A 50 44.59 -16.32 -14.77
N PRO A 51 45.81 -16.42 -14.21
CA PRO A 51 46.63 -15.25 -13.92
C PRO A 51 46.78 -14.39 -15.18
N PRO A 52 46.68 -13.05 -15.09
CA PRO A 52 46.86 -12.19 -16.25
C PRO A 52 48.27 -12.38 -16.81
N GLU A 53 48.41 -12.30 -18.14
CA GLU A 53 49.72 -12.42 -18.82
C GLU A 53 50.74 -11.40 -18.28
N ASN A 54 50.28 -10.23 -17.81
CA ASN A 54 51.09 -9.23 -17.14
C ASN A 54 50.45 -8.73 -15.83
N PRO A 55 50.73 -9.38 -14.68
CA PRO A 55 50.13 -9.02 -13.39
C PRO A 55 50.41 -7.59 -12.93
N LEU A 56 51.61 -7.06 -13.21
CA LEU A 56 52.00 -5.71 -12.81
C LEU A 56 51.22 -4.64 -13.60
N GLN A 57 50.99 -4.87 -14.89
CA GLN A 57 50.19 -3.98 -15.74
C GLN A 57 48.71 -4.01 -15.33
N SER A 58 48.15 -5.20 -15.07
CA SER A 58 46.78 -5.33 -14.55
C SER A 58 46.63 -4.65 -13.19
N TRP A 59 47.62 -4.76 -12.30
CA TRP A 59 47.62 -4.04 -11.03
C TRP A 59 47.68 -2.52 -11.21
N THR A 60 48.61 -2.03 -12.03
CA THR A 60 48.82 -0.58 -12.24
C THR A 60 47.60 0.07 -12.88
N SER A 61 46.98 -0.59 -13.87
CA SER A 61 45.74 -0.13 -14.49
C SER A 61 44.57 -0.10 -13.49
N TYR A 62 44.45 -1.10 -12.62
CA TYR A 62 43.46 -1.12 -11.54
C TYR A 62 43.66 0.02 -10.54
N VAL A 63 44.89 0.24 -10.05
CA VAL A 63 45.17 1.31 -9.08
C VAL A 63 44.92 2.69 -9.70
N THR A 64 45.30 2.88 -10.96
CA THR A 64 45.01 4.12 -11.70
C THR A 64 43.51 4.34 -11.82
N ASP A 65 42.76 3.31 -12.23
CA ASP A 65 41.30 3.35 -12.32
C ASP A 65 40.66 3.66 -10.97
N ALA A 66 41.02 2.94 -9.91
CA ALA A 66 40.48 3.12 -8.57
C ALA A 66 40.77 4.53 -8.01
N ALA A 67 41.97 5.07 -8.22
CA ALA A 67 42.31 6.44 -7.82
C ALA A 67 41.45 7.49 -8.54
N GLN A 68 41.22 7.31 -9.84
CA GLN A 68 40.34 8.19 -10.61
C GLN A 68 38.88 8.06 -10.17
N ARG A 69 38.38 6.83 -9.97
CA ARG A 69 37.03 6.59 -9.45
C ARG A 69 36.84 7.20 -8.06
N ALA A 70 37.86 7.22 -7.21
CA ALA A 70 37.81 7.89 -5.91
C ALA A 70 37.57 9.39 -6.03
N VAL A 71 38.33 10.08 -6.88
CA VAL A 71 38.13 11.53 -7.09
C VAL A 71 36.71 11.80 -7.60
N LEU A 72 36.25 11.05 -8.59
CA LEU A 72 34.91 11.24 -9.17
C LEU A 72 33.80 10.87 -8.18
N PHE A 73 33.96 9.81 -7.39
CA PHE A 73 33.00 9.41 -6.36
C PHE A 73 32.85 10.50 -5.29
N TRP A 74 33.97 11.04 -4.79
CA TRP A 74 33.93 12.14 -3.82
C TRP A 74 33.34 13.42 -4.43
N ASP A 75 33.57 13.68 -5.71
CA ASP A 75 32.94 14.80 -6.42
C ASP A 75 31.42 14.62 -6.55
N ILE A 76 30.94 13.41 -6.83
CA ILE A 76 29.50 13.10 -6.81
C ILE A 76 28.91 13.34 -5.42
N LEU A 77 29.57 12.91 -4.35
CA LEU A 77 29.10 13.20 -2.98
C LEU A 77 29.13 14.70 -2.64
N ARG A 78 30.12 15.44 -3.16
CA ARG A 78 30.20 16.91 -3.06
C ARG A 78 29.02 17.58 -3.75
N GLU A 79 28.73 17.17 -4.99
CA GLU A 79 27.59 17.67 -5.75
C GLU A 79 26.26 17.34 -5.09
N ARG A 80 26.13 16.16 -4.48
CA ARG A 80 24.96 15.83 -3.64
C ARG A 80 24.77 16.85 -2.52
N GLY A 81 25.84 17.19 -1.80
CA GLY A 81 25.79 18.18 -0.73
C GLY A 81 25.43 19.58 -1.23
N ASN A 82 26.03 20.00 -2.34
CA ASN A 82 25.72 21.28 -2.98
C ASN A 82 24.26 21.36 -3.44
N ASN A 83 23.76 20.31 -4.10
CA ASN A 83 22.37 20.22 -4.55
C ASN A 83 21.40 20.30 -3.37
N TYR A 84 21.71 19.63 -2.26
CA TYR A 84 20.93 19.72 -1.03
C TYR A 84 20.85 21.15 -0.49
N ILE A 85 21.99 21.85 -0.42
CA ILE A 85 22.04 23.21 0.12
C ILE A 85 21.31 24.19 -0.79
N GLU A 86 21.49 24.07 -2.11
CA GLU A 86 20.79 24.91 -3.07
C GLU A 86 19.29 24.68 -3.02
N HIS A 87 18.85 23.43 -2.96
CA HIS A 87 17.44 23.09 -2.82
C HIS A 87 16.82 23.63 -1.51
N LYS A 88 17.60 23.66 -0.41
CA LYS A 88 17.18 24.29 0.85
C LYS A 88 17.01 25.81 0.69
N LYS A 89 17.92 26.49 -0.02
CA LYS A 89 17.80 27.93 -0.31
C LYS A 89 16.60 28.29 -1.18
N GLU A 90 16.23 27.41 -2.11
CA GLU A 90 15.02 27.53 -2.95
C GLU A 90 13.71 27.36 -2.15
N GLY A 91 13.78 27.04 -0.85
CA GLY A 91 12.60 26.75 -0.03
C GLY A 91 12.08 25.31 -0.16
N THR A 92 12.89 24.40 -0.71
CA THR A 92 12.56 22.97 -0.87
C THR A 92 11.26 22.74 -1.65
N PRO A 93 11.15 23.25 -2.90
CA PRO A 93 9.96 23.08 -3.72
C PRO A 93 9.68 21.60 -4.03
N PRO A 94 8.41 21.21 -4.28
CA PRO A 94 8.05 19.85 -4.66
C PRO A 94 8.84 19.35 -5.86
N LEU A 95 9.33 18.11 -5.79
CA LEU A 95 10.16 17.51 -6.84
C LEU A 95 9.29 16.72 -7.82
N LEU A 96 8.60 17.45 -8.70
CA LEU A 96 7.78 16.88 -9.76
C LEU A 96 8.44 17.06 -11.13
N ALA A 97 8.42 16.02 -11.95
CA ALA A 97 8.89 16.07 -13.35
C ALA A 97 7.94 16.89 -14.27
N PHE A 98 6.81 17.35 -13.75
CA PHE A 98 5.75 18.03 -14.48
C PHE A 98 5.59 19.47 -14.01
N LYS A 99 5.17 20.35 -14.92
CA LYS A 99 4.74 21.71 -14.55
C LYS A 99 3.42 21.66 -13.82
N TRP A 100 3.20 22.57 -12.88
CA TRP A 100 1.99 22.61 -12.07
C TRP A 100 1.61 24.03 -11.71
N GLU A 101 0.35 24.20 -11.31
CA GLU A 101 -0.21 25.44 -10.77
C GLU A 101 -0.94 25.19 -9.44
N ILE A 102 -0.86 26.14 -8.50
CA ILE A 102 -1.61 26.04 -7.24
C ILE A 102 -3.08 26.33 -7.52
N VAL A 103 -3.93 25.40 -7.08
CA VAL A 103 -5.39 25.52 -7.14
C VAL A 103 -5.92 26.05 -5.82
N LEU A 104 -5.43 25.51 -4.71
CA LEU A 104 -5.86 25.92 -3.37
C LEU A 104 -4.70 25.77 -2.38
N ASP A 105 -4.48 26.80 -1.56
CA ASP A 105 -3.42 26.84 -0.54
C ASP A 105 -4.04 26.78 0.86
N GLY A 106 -3.82 25.67 1.57
CA GLY A 106 -4.38 25.40 2.89
C GLY A 106 -3.90 26.38 3.97
N ARG A 107 -2.79 27.07 3.76
CA ARG A 107 -2.28 28.10 4.70
C ARG A 107 -3.19 29.33 4.75
N THR A 108 -4.06 29.48 3.76
CA THR A 108 -5.02 30.60 3.66
C THR A 108 -6.40 30.27 4.25
N PHE A 109 -6.58 29.07 4.81
CA PHE A 109 -7.86 28.66 5.43
C PHE A 109 -8.02 29.23 6.84
N ASP A 110 -9.25 29.21 7.34
CA ASP A 110 -9.58 29.61 8.71
C ASP A 110 -8.81 28.78 9.76
N ARG A 111 -8.54 27.50 9.42
CA ARG A 111 -7.57 26.65 10.10
C ARG A 111 -6.43 26.37 9.14
N PRO A 112 -5.33 27.14 9.21
CA PRO A 112 -4.20 27.00 8.32
C PRO A 112 -3.56 25.62 8.42
N VAL A 113 -3.24 25.03 7.27
CA VAL A 113 -2.39 23.85 7.17
C VAL A 113 -1.34 24.05 6.09
N ASN A 114 -0.17 23.44 6.24
CA ASN A 114 0.95 23.54 5.31
C ASN A 114 0.76 22.70 4.03
N TYR A 115 -0.48 22.42 3.63
CA TYR A 115 -0.83 21.61 2.46
C TYR A 115 -1.42 22.48 1.36
N ALA A 116 -1.21 22.09 0.10
CA ALA A 116 -1.83 22.74 -1.05
C ALA A 116 -2.25 21.71 -2.10
N LEU A 117 -3.36 22.00 -2.78
CA LEU A 117 -3.79 21.29 -3.97
C LEU A 117 -3.17 21.98 -5.19
N ILE A 118 -2.43 21.23 -5.99
CA ILE A 118 -1.92 21.67 -7.29
C ILE A 118 -2.58 20.89 -8.42
N ARG A 119 -2.67 21.51 -9.60
CA ARG A 119 -3.04 20.85 -10.86
C ARG A 119 -1.81 20.65 -11.71
N ILE A 120 -1.64 19.45 -12.24
CA ILE A 120 -0.57 19.15 -13.19
C ILE A 120 -0.94 19.71 -14.57
N ILE A 121 -0.03 20.46 -15.16
CA ILE A 121 -0.16 20.99 -16.52
C ILE A 121 0.31 19.90 -17.49
N PRO A 122 -0.56 19.40 -18.39
CA PRO A 122 -0.19 18.34 -19.32
C PRO A 122 1.03 18.75 -20.17
N PRO A 123 2.04 17.87 -20.31
CA PRO A 123 3.17 18.11 -21.21
C PRO A 123 2.73 18.33 -22.66
N LYS A 124 3.55 19.04 -23.43
CA LYS A 124 3.27 19.28 -24.86
C LYS A 124 3.04 17.96 -25.60
N GLY A 125 1.89 17.83 -26.26
CA GLY A 125 1.50 16.63 -27.02
C GLY A 125 0.60 15.65 -26.24
N VAL A 126 0.45 15.80 -24.94
CA VAL A 126 -0.49 15.02 -24.13
C VAL A 126 -1.84 15.74 -24.09
N ARG A 127 -2.92 15.03 -24.45
CA ARG A 127 -4.29 15.55 -24.42
C ARG A 127 -5.04 14.95 -23.25
N VAL A 128 -5.49 15.83 -22.35
CA VAL A 128 -6.39 15.49 -21.25
C VAL A 128 -7.83 15.82 -21.63
N ASP A 129 -8.75 14.95 -21.23
CA ASP A 129 -10.20 15.17 -21.35
C ASP A 129 -10.78 15.51 -19.98
N GLU A 130 -11.28 16.74 -19.83
CA GLU A 130 -11.85 17.25 -18.57
C GLU A 130 -13.12 16.50 -18.14
N THR A 131 -13.74 15.70 -19.02
CA THR A 131 -14.89 14.84 -18.73
C THR A 131 -14.49 13.46 -18.24
N LYS A 132 -13.21 13.08 -18.35
CA LYS A 132 -12.69 11.86 -17.71
C LYS A 132 -12.54 12.06 -16.20
N ARG A 133 -12.51 10.92 -15.49
CA ARG A 133 -12.34 10.87 -14.04
C ARG A 133 -11.06 11.62 -13.61
N PRO A 134 -11.14 12.63 -12.73
CA PRO A 134 -9.96 13.30 -12.19
C PRO A 134 -9.20 12.39 -11.22
N PHE A 135 -7.88 12.50 -11.19
CA PHE A 135 -7.01 11.82 -10.23
C PHE A 135 -6.47 12.83 -9.22
N ILE A 136 -6.50 12.48 -7.93
CA ILE A 136 -5.87 13.23 -6.84
C ILE A 136 -4.81 12.33 -6.23
N ILE A 137 -3.54 12.65 -6.46
CA ILE A 137 -2.40 11.89 -5.91
C ILE A 137 -1.99 12.50 -4.57
N VAL A 138 -1.88 11.65 -3.54
CA VAL A 138 -1.55 12.02 -2.17
C VAL A 138 -0.29 11.28 -1.73
N ASP A 139 0.80 12.02 -1.61
CA ASP A 139 2.09 11.47 -1.25
C ASP A 139 2.30 11.32 0.26
N PRO A 140 3.24 10.46 0.68
CA PRO A 140 3.50 10.28 2.10
C PRO A 140 4.26 11.45 2.69
N ARG A 141 3.79 11.97 3.82
CA ARG A 141 4.60 12.84 4.69
C ARG A 141 5.48 12.00 5.63
N ALA A 142 6.16 10.98 5.12
CA ALA A 142 6.96 10.05 5.92
C ALA A 142 8.37 10.60 6.22
N GLY A 143 8.45 11.87 6.65
CA GLY A 143 9.69 12.61 6.90
C GLY A 143 10.32 13.26 5.66
N HIS A 144 9.97 12.79 4.46
CA HIS A 144 10.38 13.37 3.18
C HIS A 144 9.42 14.46 2.67
N GLY A 145 9.86 15.25 1.70
CA GLY A 145 9.01 16.16 0.93
C GLY A 145 8.12 15.47 -0.12
N PRO A 146 7.11 16.18 -0.64
CA PRO A 146 6.20 15.64 -1.65
C PRO A 146 6.88 15.54 -3.02
N GLY A 147 6.36 14.65 -3.87
CA GLY A 147 6.71 14.56 -5.29
C GLY A 147 7.05 13.14 -5.76
N ILE A 148 7.08 12.14 -4.89
CA ILE A 148 7.47 10.78 -5.24
C ILE A 148 6.54 10.16 -6.29
N GLY A 149 5.22 10.38 -6.19
CA GLY A 149 4.23 9.91 -7.18
C GLY A 149 4.31 10.60 -8.56
N GLY A 150 5.15 11.64 -8.70
CA GLY A 150 5.35 12.39 -9.95
C GLY A 150 6.81 12.73 -10.23
N PHE A 151 7.74 12.02 -9.59
CA PHE A 151 9.17 12.33 -9.57
C PHE A 151 9.82 12.17 -10.95
N LYS A 152 9.29 11.23 -11.75
CA LYS A 152 9.70 10.95 -13.14
C LYS A 152 8.50 11.02 -14.06
N LYS A 153 8.75 11.03 -15.37
CA LYS A 153 7.68 10.89 -16.37
C LYS A 153 6.99 9.53 -16.25
N ASP A 154 7.76 8.45 -16.11
CA ASP A 154 7.23 7.13 -15.79
C ASP A 154 6.86 7.09 -14.30
N SER A 155 5.65 7.55 -13.98
CA SER A 155 5.10 7.67 -12.63
C SER A 155 3.57 7.62 -12.67
N GLU A 156 2.92 7.58 -11.51
CA GLU A 156 1.46 7.61 -11.39
C GLU A 156 0.85 8.85 -12.09
N VAL A 157 1.48 10.02 -11.93
CA VAL A 157 1.09 11.25 -12.66
C VAL A 157 1.18 11.02 -14.17
N GLY A 158 2.30 10.47 -14.64
CA GLY A 158 2.53 10.26 -16.07
C GLY A 158 1.53 9.28 -16.68
N VAL A 159 1.32 8.14 -16.03
CA VAL A 159 0.38 7.11 -16.49
C VAL A 159 -1.04 7.68 -16.54
N ALA A 160 -1.51 8.37 -15.50
CA ALA A 160 -2.84 8.96 -15.50
C ALA A 160 -3.03 9.99 -16.65
N LEU A 161 -2.00 10.80 -16.92
CA LEU A 161 -1.99 11.73 -18.05
C LEU A 161 -1.99 11.01 -19.41
N GLU A 162 -1.27 9.90 -19.55
CA GLU A 162 -1.26 9.07 -20.77
C GLU A 162 -2.63 8.44 -21.07
N PHE A 163 -3.40 8.11 -20.04
CA PHE A 163 -4.80 7.70 -20.18
C PHE A 163 -5.76 8.89 -20.37
N GLY A 164 -5.26 10.12 -20.37
CA GLY A 164 -6.01 11.34 -20.67
C GLY A 164 -6.83 11.89 -19.50
N HIS A 165 -6.51 11.50 -18.26
CA HIS A 165 -7.21 11.99 -17.07
C HIS A 165 -6.66 13.36 -16.60
N PRO A 166 -7.52 14.23 -16.04
CA PRO A 166 -7.06 15.38 -15.28
C PRO A 166 -6.33 14.93 -14.02
N VAL A 167 -5.15 15.47 -13.74
CA VAL A 167 -4.34 15.08 -12.58
C VAL A 167 -4.12 16.26 -11.64
N TYR A 168 -4.45 16.04 -10.38
CA TYR A 168 -4.17 16.89 -9.24
C TYR A 168 -3.23 16.18 -8.28
N PHE A 169 -2.51 16.97 -7.50
CA PHE A 169 -1.53 16.47 -6.55
C PHE A 169 -1.67 17.25 -5.24
N VAL A 170 -1.64 16.55 -4.11
CA VAL A 170 -1.59 17.17 -2.79
C VAL A 170 -0.12 17.30 -2.40
N ILE A 171 0.36 18.54 -2.31
CA ILE A 171 1.71 18.87 -1.83
C ILE A 171 1.63 19.42 -0.41
N PHE A 172 2.76 19.44 0.28
CA PHE A 172 2.92 20.09 1.56
C PHE A 172 4.28 20.81 1.63
N PHE A 173 4.37 21.84 2.47
CA PHE A 173 5.55 22.68 2.65
C PHE A 173 6.45 22.18 3.80
N PRO A 174 7.75 22.53 3.83
CA PRO A 174 8.70 22.04 4.83
C PRO A 174 8.31 22.27 6.28
N GLU A 175 7.71 23.42 6.56
CA GLU A 175 7.31 23.86 7.89
C GLU A 175 5.79 23.64 8.07
N PRO A 176 5.34 23.01 9.17
CA PRO A 176 3.92 22.96 9.53
C PRO A 176 3.41 24.35 9.96
N GLU A 177 2.12 24.60 9.75
CA GLU A 177 1.47 25.78 10.32
C GLU A 177 1.32 25.63 11.85
N PRO A 178 1.45 26.71 12.64
CA PRO A 178 1.33 26.62 14.10
C PRO A 178 -0.01 26.02 14.55
N GLY A 179 0.04 24.98 15.39
CA GLY A 179 -1.15 24.32 15.93
C GLY A 179 -1.92 23.42 14.96
N GLN A 180 -1.45 23.28 13.72
CA GLN A 180 -1.99 22.32 12.75
C GLN A 180 -1.98 20.89 13.33
N THR A 181 -3.09 20.17 13.16
CA THR A 181 -3.24 18.75 13.51
C THR A 181 -3.56 17.89 12.28
N ILE A 182 -3.45 16.56 12.41
CA ILE A 182 -3.85 15.64 11.34
C ILE A 182 -5.33 15.80 10.96
N LEU A 183 -6.21 16.11 11.92
CA LEU A 183 -7.62 16.34 11.64
C LEU A 183 -7.86 17.62 10.83
N ASP A 184 -7.06 18.67 11.07
CA ASP A 184 -7.12 19.88 10.26
C ASP A 184 -6.59 19.62 8.84
N VAL A 185 -5.56 18.78 8.69
CA VAL A 185 -5.07 18.31 7.38
C VAL A 185 -6.16 17.55 6.64
N CYS A 186 -6.83 16.58 7.27
CA CYS A 186 -7.93 15.84 6.64
C CYS A 186 -9.11 16.75 6.25
N ALA A 187 -9.41 17.78 7.06
CA ALA A 187 -10.43 18.78 6.72
C ALA A 187 -10.02 19.61 5.49
N ALA A 188 -8.75 20.00 5.38
CA ALA A 188 -8.22 20.68 4.20
C ALA A 188 -8.25 19.79 2.96
N GLU A 189 -7.88 18.51 3.07
CA GLU A 189 -7.95 17.54 1.99
C GLU A 189 -9.39 17.27 1.52
N THR A 190 -10.36 17.30 2.44
CA THR A 190 -11.79 17.24 2.09
C THR A 190 -12.18 18.44 1.22
N LYS A 191 -11.73 19.65 1.58
CA LYS A 191 -11.96 20.86 0.76
C LYS A 191 -11.24 20.81 -0.60
N PHE A 192 -10.08 20.15 -0.67
CA PHE A 192 -9.41 19.88 -1.94
C PHE A 192 -10.25 18.97 -2.83
N LEU A 193 -10.78 17.86 -2.29
CA LEU A 193 -11.68 16.95 -3.00
C LEU A 193 -12.92 17.69 -3.53
N GLU A 194 -13.57 18.50 -2.70
CA GLU A 194 -14.72 19.33 -3.10
C GLU A 194 -14.38 20.26 -4.27
N THR A 195 -13.22 20.90 -4.21
CA THR A 195 -12.74 21.80 -5.27
C THR A 195 -12.55 21.05 -6.59
N VAL A 196 -12.00 19.84 -6.56
CA VAL A 196 -11.84 19.00 -7.75
C VAL A 196 -13.20 18.59 -8.30
N VAL A 197 -14.13 18.13 -7.47
CA VAL A 197 -15.49 17.78 -7.90
C VAL A 197 -16.19 18.98 -8.57
N GLN A 198 -16.08 20.18 -7.99
CA GLN A 198 -16.67 21.40 -8.56
C GLN A 198 -16.06 21.80 -9.90
N ARG A 199 -14.75 21.57 -10.09
CA ARG A 199 -14.06 21.84 -11.35
C ARG A 199 -14.43 20.86 -12.47
N HIS A 200 -14.90 19.66 -12.13
CA HIS A 200 -15.24 18.60 -13.07
C HIS A 200 -16.69 18.10 -12.94
N PRO A 201 -17.71 18.97 -13.14
CA PRO A 201 -19.11 18.61 -12.90
C PRO A 201 -19.68 17.58 -13.89
N LYS A 202 -18.96 17.30 -14.98
CA LYS A 202 -19.36 16.35 -16.03
C LYS A 202 -18.57 15.04 -15.99
N SER A 203 -17.61 14.90 -15.07
CA SER A 203 -16.83 13.68 -14.94
C SER A 203 -17.45 12.72 -13.92
N PRO A 204 -17.07 11.44 -13.96
CA PRO A 204 -17.19 10.56 -12.80
C PRO A 204 -16.49 11.16 -11.57
N LYS A 205 -16.85 10.67 -10.38
CA LYS A 205 -16.24 11.10 -9.11
C LYS A 205 -14.73 10.83 -9.10
N PRO A 206 -13.90 11.71 -8.50
CA PRO A 206 -12.44 11.57 -8.55
C PRO A 206 -11.90 10.27 -7.95
N THR A 207 -10.78 9.79 -8.51
CA THR A 207 -9.93 8.77 -7.89
C THR A 207 -8.98 9.44 -6.90
N ILE A 208 -8.86 8.91 -5.68
CA ILE A 208 -7.78 9.28 -4.76
C ILE A 208 -6.70 8.20 -4.79
N TYR A 209 -5.47 8.57 -5.13
CA TYR A 209 -4.32 7.67 -5.24
C TYR A 209 -3.34 7.98 -4.11
N GLY A 210 -3.36 7.20 -3.03
CA GLY A 210 -2.58 7.45 -1.83
C GLY A 210 -1.35 6.56 -1.72
N ASN A 211 -0.17 7.17 -1.58
CA ASN A 211 1.11 6.50 -1.49
C ASN A 211 1.60 6.38 -0.05
N CYS A 212 1.92 5.17 0.39
CA CYS A 212 2.39 4.86 1.74
C CYS A 212 1.48 5.52 2.81
N GLN A 213 1.99 6.51 3.55
CA GLN A 213 1.20 7.30 4.49
C GLN A 213 -0.04 7.96 3.85
N GLY A 214 0.08 8.48 2.63
CA GLY A 214 -1.03 9.07 1.88
C GLY A 214 -2.17 8.07 1.65
N GLY A 215 -1.89 6.77 1.67
CA GLY A 215 -2.91 5.73 1.53
C GLY A 215 -3.92 5.68 2.69
N TRP A 216 -3.46 5.72 3.95
CA TRP A 216 -4.40 5.78 5.08
C TRP A 216 -5.10 7.14 5.16
N ALA A 217 -4.46 8.23 4.73
CA ALA A 217 -5.11 9.54 4.65
C ALA A 217 -6.26 9.52 3.62
N SER A 218 -6.02 8.93 2.44
CA SER A 218 -7.05 8.69 1.41
C SER A 218 -8.25 7.89 1.94
N MET A 219 -7.99 6.87 2.75
CA MET A 219 -9.04 6.09 3.40
C MET A 219 -9.85 6.93 4.41
N MET A 220 -9.21 7.82 5.15
CA MET A 220 -9.89 8.75 6.07
C MET A 220 -10.76 9.76 5.32
N ILE A 221 -10.25 10.34 4.23
CA ILE A 221 -11.02 11.27 3.37
C ILE A 221 -12.27 10.56 2.84
N ALA A 222 -12.11 9.37 2.28
CA ALA A 222 -13.24 8.62 1.71
C ALA A 222 -14.23 8.10 2.76
N ALA A 223 -13.78 7.83 3.98
CA ALA A 223 -14.68 7.47 5.07
C ALA A 223 -15.49 8.68 5.57
N ASN A 224 -14.91 9.87 5.52
CA ASN A 224 -15.56 11.11 5.94
C ASN A 224 -16.51 11.67 4.87
N ASP A 225 -16.19 11.52 3.59
CA ASP A 225 -16.97 12.04 2.46
C ASP A 225 -17.22 10.98 1.37
N PRO A 226 -17.92 9.87 1.70
CA PRO A 226 -18.04 8.70 0.83
C PRO A 226 -18.78 8.98 -0.48
N ASP A 227 -19.58 10.04 -0.54
CA ASP A 227 -20.38 10.39 -1.71
C ASP A 227 -19.58 11.16 -2.77
N LYS A 228 -18.38 11.67 -2.44
CA LYS A 228 -17.55 12.48 -3.35
C LYS A 228 -16.38 11.71 -3.97
N VAL A 229 -16.10 10.50 -3.49
CA VAL A 229 -14.97 9.68 -3.97
C VAL A 229 -15.46 8.60 -4.94
N GLY A 230 -14.79 8.45 -6.08
CA GLY A 230 -15.11 7.45 -7.07
C GLY A 230 -14.40 6.12 -6.81
N SER A 231 -13.09 6.15 -6.65
CA SER A 231 -12.26 4.98 -6.32
C SER A 231 -11.04 5.40 -5.50
N ILE A 232 -10.47 4.45 -4.75
CA ILE A 232 -9.32 4.69 -3.88
C ILE A 232 -8.23 3.69 -4.26
N VAL A 233 -7.00 4.17 -4.45
CA VAL A 233 -5.83 3.31 -4.53
C VAL A 233 -4.98 3.54 -3.28
N VAL A 234 -4.74 2.48 -2.53
CA VAL A 234 -3.87 2.42 -1.36
C VAL A 234 -2.60 1.69 -1.76
N ASN A 235 -1.56 2.47 -2.08
CA ASN A 235 -0.33 1.98 -2.68
C ASN A 235 0.79 1.88 -1.65
N GLY A 236 1.28 0.67 -1.36
CA GLY A 236 2.31 0.43 -0.34
C GLY A 236 1.94 0.96 1.06
N ALA A 237 0.64 1.03 1.37
CA ALA A 237 0.12 1.74 2.55
C ALA A 237 -0.19 0.80 3.72
N PRO A 238 0.37 1.03 4.93
CA PRO A 238 0.07 0.20 6.10
C PRO A 238 -1.28 0.59 6.69
N MET A 239 -2.13 -0.43 6.90
CA MET A 239 -3.48 -0.30 7.48
C MET A 239 -3.71 -1.24 8.67
N SER A 240 -2.93 -2.34 8.75
CA SER A 240 -2.85 -3.25 9.91
C SER A 240 -1.44 -3.23 10.50
N TYR A 241 -1.18 -2.27 11.38
CA TYR A 241 0.17 -1.91 11.83
C TYR A 241 0.86 -3.00 12.67
N TRP A 242 0.08 -3.83 13.37
CA TRP A 242 0.60 -4.94 14.19
C TRP A 242 0.78 -6.23 13.40
N SER A 243 0.26 -6.35 12.18
CA SER A 243 0.26 -7.62 11.46
C SER A 243 1.65 -8.04 10.99
N GLY A 244 1.95 -9.32 11.17
CA GLY A 244 3.20 -9.99 10.82
C GLY A 244 3.11 -10.81 9.53
N SER A 245 4.23 -11.33 9.05
CA SER A 245 4.33 -12.04 7.77
C SER A 245 3.59 -13.39 7.74
N TRP A 246 3.21 -13.84 6.54
CA TRP A 246 2.50 -15.11 6.28
C TRP A 246 3.46 -16.29 6.05
N SER A 247 4.73 -16.05 5.75
CA SER A 247 5.71 -17.09 5.40
C SER A 247 6.58 -17.50 6.59
N GLU A 248 7.07 -18.75 6.59
CA GLU A 248 8.08 -19.26 7.53
C GLU A 248 9.52 -18.80 7.16
N GLY A 249 9.70 -17.91 6.18
CA GLY A 249 11.00 -17.49 5.60
C GLY A 249 11.20 -15.96 5.53
N GLU A 250 12.21 -15.51 4.77
CA GLU A 250 12.61 -14.08 4.65
C GLU A 250 11.43 -13.14 4.39
N GLY A 251 11.43 -12.01 5.10
CA GLY A 251 10.40 -10.97 4.98
C GLY A 251 9.55 -10.79 6.23
N GLU A 252 10.17 -10.67 7.42
CA GLU A 252 9.44 -10.32 8.63
C GLU A 252 9.76 -8.90 9.08
N ASN A 253 8.74 -8.05 9.03
CA ASN A 253 8.81 -6.60 9.18
C ASN A 253 9.27 -6.17 10.60
N PRO A 254 10.55 -5.84 10.82
CA PRO A 254 11.06 -5.51 12.14
C PRO A 254 10.51 -4.16 12.65
N MET A 255 10.00 -3.29 11.76
CA MET A 255 9.42 -2.00 12.15
C MET A 255 8.28 -2.16 13.13
N ARG A 256 7.48 -3.24 13.01
CA ARG A 256 6.34 -3.45 13.91
C ARG A 256 6.78 -3.53 15.37
N TYR A 257 7.92 -4.18 15.65
CA TYR A 257 8.43 -4.37 17.00
C TYR A 257 9.07 -3.10 17.59
N SER A 258 9.54 -2.18 16.73
CA SER A 258 10.28 -1.00 17.13
C SER A 258 9.48 -0.10 18.07
N GLY A 259 8.17 0.07 17.84
CA GLY A 259 7.31 0.85 18.73
C GLY A 259 7.32 0.33 20.17
N GLY A 260 7.34 -0.99 20.36
CA GLY A 260 7.44 -1.61 21.68
C GLY A 260 8.86 -1.54 22.26
N LEU A 261 9.88 -1.86 21.47
CA LEU A 261 11.27 -1.88 21.95
C LEU A 261 11.80 -0.49 22.32
N LEU A 262 11.29 0.55 21.68
CA LEU A 262 11.61 1.95 21.96
C LEU A 262 10.74 2.57 23.08
N GLY A 263 9.83 1.78 23.66
CA GLY A 263 9.01 2.18 24.80
C GLY A 263 7.77 3.02 24.45
N GLY A 264 7.32 3.00 23.20
CA GLY A 264 6.09 3.66 22.76
C GLY A 264 6.29 5.08 22.24
N SER A 265 5.28 5.93 22.40
CA SER A 265 5.20 7.26 21.80
C SER A 265 5.99 8.36 22.51
N TRP A 266 6.52 8.11 23.71
CA TRP A 266 7.27 9.12 24.48
C TRP A 266 8.49 9.68 23.73
N LEU A 267 9.15 8.89 22.88
CA LEU A 267 10.27 9.36 22.07
C LEU A 267 9.86 10.34 20.98
N ALA A 268 8.65 10.20 20.43
CA ALA A 268 8.12 11.18 19.49
C ALA A 268 7.91 12.54 20.19
N LEU A 269 7.41 12.52 21.43
CA LEU A 269 7.31 13.72 22.27
C LEU A 269 8.68 14.29 22.60
N PHE A 270 9.62 13.46 23.06
CA PHE A 270 10.97 13.89 23.41
C PHE A 270 11.69 14.53 22.21
N ALA A 271 11.62 13.90 21.03
CA ALA A 271 12.19 14.45 19.80
C ALA A 271 11.51 15.77 19.39
N SER A 272 10.18 15.88 19.58
CA SER A 272 9.45 17.13 19.32
C SER A 272 9.85 18.24 20.29
N ASP A 273 10.02 17.93 21.57
CA ASP A 273 10.44 18.89 22.59
C ASP A 273 11.88 19.36 22.34
N LEU A 274 12.79 18.47 21.91
CA LEU A 274 14.12 18.85 21.40
C LEU A 274 14.06 19.76 20.17
N GLY A 275 13.03 19.57 19.35
CA GLY A 275 12.74 20.38 18.17
C GLY A 275 11.89 21.63 18.44
N ASN A 276 11.72 22.02 19.71
CA ASN A 276 10.91 23.17 20.13
C ASN A 276 9.42 23.07 19.70
N GLY A 277 8.82 21.90 19.91
CA GLY A 277 7.43 21.60 19.53
C GLY A 277 7.26 21.07 18.10
N LYS A 278 8.35 20.92 17.35
CA LYS A 278 8.36 20.36 16.00
C LYS A 278 9.16 19.07 15.95
N PHE A 279 8.56 18.02 15.43
CA PHE A 279 9.23 16.76 15.14
C PHE A 279 10.01 16.87 13.82
N ASP A 280 11.28 16.43 13.85
CA ASP A 280 12.14 16.40 12.67
C ASP A 280 11.98 15.11 11.87
N GLY A 281 11.46 15.21 10.65
CA GLY A 281 11.29 14.08 9.73
C GLY A 281 12.58 13.32 9.43
N ALA A 282 13.77 13.90 9.66
CA ALA A 282 15.04 13.20 9.54
C ALA A 282 15.11 11.93 10.40
N TYR A 283 14.47 11.90 11.57
CA TYR A 283 14.41 10.69 12.41
C TYR A 283 13.59 9.57 11.78
N LEU A 284 12.53 9.88 11.00
CA LEU A 284 11.79 8.87 10.25
C LEU A 284 12.62 8.32 9.09
N VAL A 285 13.32 9.21 8.38
CA VAL A 285 14.21 8.79 7.29
C VAL A 285 15.34 7.91 7.80
N GLU A 286 15.95 8.26 8.94
CA GLU A 286 16.97 7.45 9.59
C GLU A 286 16.42 6.05 9.95
N ASN A 287 15.17 5.98 10.40
CA ASN A 287 14.53 4.71 10.70
C ASN A 287 14.37 3.84 9.43
N PHE A 288 13.97 4.43 8.30
CA PHE A 288 13.94 3.72 7.01
C PHE A 288 15.33 3.29 6.53
N GLU A 289 16.35 4.14 6.69
CA GLU A 289 17.73 3.81 6.35
C GLU A 289 18.26 2.63 7.17
N ASN A 290 17.85 2.54 8.45
CA ASN A 290 18.21 1.43 9.34
C ASN A 290 17.55 0.09 8.96
N LEU A 291 16.49 0.07 8.16
CA LEU A 291 15.88 -1.19 7.72
C LEU A 291 16.73 -1.97 6.74
N ASN A 292 17.57 -1.29 5.97
CA ASN A 292 18.45 -1.93 5.00
C ASN A 292 19.88 -1.36 5.10
N PRO A 293 20.63 -1.73 6.16
CA PRO A 293 21.98 -1.20 6.37
C PRO A 293 22.95 -1.59 5.25
N ALA A 294 22.75 -2.74 4.60
CA ALA A 294 23.53 -3.13 3.43
C ALA A 294 23.36 -2.11 2.30
N ASN A 295 22.12 -1.72 1.98
CA ASN A 295 21.88 -0.69 0.97
C ASN A 295 22.36 0.70 1.41
N THR A 296 21.97 1.12 2.62
CA THR A 296 22.25 2.45 3.16
C THR A 296 23.74 2.73 3.29
N ASN A 297 24.49 1.80 3.91
CA ASN A 297 25.89 2.03 4.26
C ASN A 297 26.86 1.58 3.16
N TRP A 298 26.43 0.68 2.27
CA TRP A 298 27.32 0.06 1.27
C TRP A 298 26.77 0.08 -0.15
N ASN A 299 25.74 -0.70 -0.48
CA ASN A 299 25.36 -1.00 -1.88
C ASN A 299 25.06 0.26 -2.69
N LYS A 300 24.37 1.25 -2.11
CA LYS A 300 24.07 2.53 -2.77
C LYS A 300 25.36 3.21 -3.23
N TYR A 301 26.32 3.35 -2.32
CA TYR A 301 27.59 4.02 -2.57
C TYR A 301 28.52 3.17 -3.44
N TYR A 302 28.55 1.85 -3.23
CA TYR A 302 29.33 0.95 -4.06
C TYR A 302 28.83 0.92 -5.50
N ASN A 303 27.51 1.03 -5.74
CA ASN A 303 26.97 1.14 -7.08
C ASN A 303 27.46 2.42 -7.79
N VAL A 304 27.48 3.56 -7.08
CA VAL A 304 28.07 4.81 -7.59
C VAL A 304 29.57 4.65 -7.85
N TRP A 305 30.31 4.03 -6.91
CA TRP A 305 31.74 3.77 -7.05
C TRP A 305 32.08 2.85 -8.24
N LYS A 306 31.32 1.78 -8.42
CA LYS A 306 31.51 0.79 -9.50
C LYS A 306 31.21 1.39 -10.86
N ASN A 307 30.16 2.21 -10.94
CA ASN A 307 29.60 2.79 -12.16
C ASN A 307 29.77 4.32 -12.20
N VAL A 308 30.89 4.85 -11.70
CA VAL A 308 31.08 6.29 -11.47
C VAL A 308 30.90 7.15 -12.73
N ASP A 309 31.13 6.54 -13.90
CA ASP A 309 31.06 7.19 -15.19
C ASP A 309 29.62 7.36 -15.71
N THR A 310 28.63 6.63 -15.17
CA THR A 310 27.24 6.59 -15.67
C THR A 310 26.16 6.77 -14.60
N GLU A 311 26.49 6.55 -13.33
CA GLU A 311 25.52 6.47 -12.24
C GLU A 311 25.21 7.82 -11.58
N LYS A 312 26.01 8.84 -11.89
CA LYS A 312 25.96 10.17 -11.28
C LYS A 312 24.56 10.79 -11.33
N GLU A 313 23.97 10.91 -12.50
CA GLU A 313 22.72 11.64 -12.71
C GLU A 313 21.56 10.96 -11.95
N ARG A 314 21.46 9.63 -12.06
CA ARG A 314 20.44 8.83 -11.35
C ARG A 314 20.57 8.97 -9.84
N PHE A 315 21.79 8.90 -9.32
CA PHE A 315 22.07 9.03 -7.89
C PHE A 315 21.72 10.43 -7.37
N LEU A 316 22.20 11.48 -8.04
CA LEU A 316 21.97 12.87 -7.62
C LEU A 316 20.50 13.27 -7.70
N GLU A 317 19.79 12.81 -8.73
CA GLU A 317 18.34 13.02 -8.85
C GLU A 317 17.65 12.43 -7.62
N PHE A 318 17.84 11.14 -7.34
CA PHE A 318 17.21 10.48 -6.19
C PHE A 318 17.60 11.10 -4.83
N GLU A 319 18.88 11.43 -4.62
CA GLU A 319 19.33 12.04 -3.37
C GLU A 319 18.77 13.45 -3.15
N LYS A 320 18.35 14.16 -4.20
CA LYS A 320 17.66 15.44 -4.08
C LYS A 320 16.33 15.27 -3.33
N TRP A 321 15.58 14.22 -3.64
CA TRP A 321 14.35 13.87 -2.91
C TRP A 321 14.63 13.22 -1.55
N TRP A 322 15.52 12.23 -1.51
CA TRP A 322 15.86 11.51 -0.26
C TRP A 322 16.46 12.43 0.82
N GLY A 323 17.03 13.58 0.42
CA GLY A 323 17.53 14.60 1.34
C GLY A 323 16.53 15.66 1.80
N GLY A 324 15.30 15.65 1.30
CA GLY A 324 14.29 16.64 1.67
C GLY A 324 13.62 16.31 2.99
N TYR A 325 14.17 16.78 4.11
CA TYR A 325 13.64 16.52 5.46
C TYR A 325 12.60 17.55 5.90
N PHE A 326 11.35 17.11 6.09
CA PHE A 326 10.21 17.96 6.41
C PHE A 326 9.83 17.82 7.88
N LEU A 327 9.24 18.88 8.44
CA LEU A 327 8.86 18.92 9.86
C LEU A 327 7.37 18.59 10.04
N MET A 328 7.04 18.16 11.26
CA MET A 328 5.66 18.01 11.75
C MET A 328 5.50 18.72 13.08
N ASN A 329 4.29 19.17 13.39
CA ASN A 329 3.99 19.54 14.77
C ASN A 329 3.99 18.28 15.65
N GLU A 330 4.28 18.47 16.93
CA GLU A 330 4.20 17.41 17.94
C GLU A 330 2.85 16.66 17.88
N GLU A 331 1.75 17.41 17.79
CA GLU A 331 0.39 16.87 17.76
C GLU A 331 0.20 15.91 16.57
N GLU A 332 0.85 16.19 15.44
CA GLU A 332 0.72 15.37 14.24
C GLU A 332 1.45 14.03 14.37
N ILE A 333 2.74 14.05 14.74
CA ILE A 333 3.51 12.81 14.89
C ILE A 333 2.95 11.96 16.03
N ARG A 334 2.54 12.60 17.12
CA ARG A 334 1.92 11.92 18.25
C ARG A 334 0.64 11.23 17.82
N TRP A 335 -0.23 11.94 17.10
CA TRP A 335 -1.47 11.36 16.59
C TRP A 335 -1.19 10.12 15.73
N ILE A 336 -0.18 10.19 14.85
CA ILE A 336 0.20 9.07 13.98
C ILE A 336 0.65 7.87 14.81
N VAL A 337 1.55 8.06 15.76
CA VAL A 337 2.09 6.94 16.57
C VAL A 337 1.00 6.35 17.48
N ASP A 338 0.26 7.19 18.20
CA ASP A 338 -0.73 6.77 19.21
C ASP A 338 -1.98 6.11 18.60
N ASN A 339 -2.38 6.51 17.39
CA ASN A 339 -3.58 5.99 16.75
C ASN A 339 -3.27 4.89 15.75
N LEU A 340 -2.16 4.95 15.03
CA LEU A 340 -1.88 4.02 13.94
C LEU A 340 -0.90 2.94 14.41
N PHE A 341 0.37 3.28 14.58
CA PHE A 341 1.42 2.27 14.74
C PHE A 341 1.41 1.57 16.10
N VAL A 342 1.33 2.34 17.20
CA VAL A 342 1.26 1.78 18.55
C VAL A 342 -0.17 1.40 18.90
N GLY A 343 -1.16 2.21 18.54
CA GLY A 343 -2.56 1.99 18.95
C GLY A 343 -3.40 1.07 18.05
N ASN A 344 -3.06 0.91 16.77
CA ASN A 344 -3.81 0.12 15.78
C ASN A 344 -5.33 0.41 15.76
N LYS A 345 -5.70 1.68 15.85
CA LYS A 345 -7.07 2.17 16.08
C LYS A 345 -7.89 2.37 14.81
N LEU A 346 -7.24 2.59 13.66
CA LEU A 346 -7.92 3.00 12.42
C LEU A 346 -8.88 1.93 11.91
N ALA A 347 -8.41 0.70 11.72
CA ALA A 347 -9.24 -0.41 11.25
C ALA A 347 -10.32 -0.83 12.27
N ARG A 348 -10.10 -0.52 13.55
CA ARG A 348 -11.05 -0.79 14.66
C ARG A 348 -12.13 0.27 14.80
N GLY A 349 -12.04 1.38 14.07
CA GLY A 349 -12.98 2.50 14.18
C GLY A 349 -12.87 3.27 15.50
N GLU A 350 -11.69 3.28 16.11
CA GLU A 350 -11.42 3.95 17.39
C GLU A 350 -10.76 5.32 17.22
N VAL A 351 -10.46 5.72 15.99
CA VAL A 351 -9.91 7.03 15.66
C VAL A 351 -11.03 8.07 15.64
N LYS A 352 -10.90 9.13 16.42
CA LYS A 352 -11.87 10.23 16.47
C LYS A 352 -11.84 11.03 15.17
N ALA A 353 -13.00 11.29 14.57
CA ALA A 353 -13.16 12.17 13.42
C ALA A 353 -13.45 13.62 13.86
N ALA A 354 -14.35 13.78 14.84
CA ALA A 354 -14.70 15.04 15.48
C ALA A 354 -15.11 14.76 16.94
N PRO A 355 -15.38 15.78 17.78
CA PRO A 355 -15.89 15.55 19.13
C PRO A 355 -17.14 14.66 19.14
N GLY A 356 -17.00 13.45 19.71
CA GLY A 356 -18.11 12.48 19.82
C GLY A 356 -18.33 11.59 18.60
N THR A 357 -17.56 11.73 17.51
CA THR A 357 -17.66 10.90 16.31
C THR A 357 -16.34 10.19 16.01
N TYR A 358 -16.44 8.99 15.43
CA TYR A 358 -15.30 8.15 15.09
C TYR A 358 -15.30 7.82 13.61
N LEU A 359 -14.11 7.67 13.03
CA LEU A 359 -13.94 7.22 11.66
C LEU A 359 -14.40 5.77 11.52
N ASN A 360 -15.19 5.50 10.49
CA ASN A 360 -15.69 4.16 10.19
C ASN A 360 -15.36 3.79 8.74
N LEU A 361 -14.41 2.88 8.54
CA LEU A 361 -14.01 2.46 7.20
C LEU A 361 -15.15 1.74 6.44
N LYS A 362 -16.19 1.23 7.13
CA LYS A 362 -17.39 0.68 6.47
C LYS A 362 -18.24 1.76 5.79
N ALA A 363 -18.02 3.04 6.10
CA ALA A 363 -18.73 4.15 5.45
C ALA A 363 -18.29 4.32 3.98
N ILE A 364 -17.08 3.89 3.62
CA ILE A 364 -16.54 3.98 2.27
C ILE A 364 -17.44 3.19 1.30
N ARG A 365 -17.88 3.84 0.22
CA ARG A 365 -18.73 3.24 -0.83
C ARG A 365 -17.99 2.99 -2.15
N SER A 366 -16.88 3.68 -2.34
CA SER A 366 -15.99 3.61 -3.49
C SER A 366 -15.19 2.31 -3.48
N PRO A 367 -14.90 1.69 -4.65
CA PRO A 367 -13.98 0.57 -4.72
C PRO A 367 -12.59 0.92 -4.19
N ILE A 368 -11.97 -0.03 -3.51
CA ILE A 368 -10.65 0.11 -2.90
C ILE A 368 -9.68 -0.83 -3.61
N VAL A 369 -8.62 -0.28 -4.20
CA VAL A 369 -7.52 -1.04 -4.81
C VAL A 369 -6.31 -0.97 -3.90
N ILE A 370 -5.82 -2.11 -3.46
CA ILE A 370 -4.64 -2.25 -2.61
C ILE A 370 -3.50 -2.74 -3.49
N PHE A 371 -2.41 -1.99 -3.56
CA PHE A 371 -1.18 -2.45 -4.21
C PHE A 371 -0.09 -2.67 -3.15
N SER A 372 0.44 -3.88 -3.08
CA SER A 372 1.50 -4.28 -2.13
C SER A 372 2.53 -5.17 -2.81
N SER A 373 3.69 -5.35 -2.18
CA SER A 373 4.71 -6.29 -2.66
C SER A 373 5.26 -7.16 -1.54
N LYS A 374 5.58 -8.42 -1.84
CA LYS A 374 6.31 -9.30 -0.91
C LYS A 374 7.76 -8.86 -0.71
N GLY A 375 8.32 -8.08 -1.63
CA GLY A 375 9.63 -7.43 -1.45
C GLY A 375 9.60 -6.21 -0.53
N ASP A 376 8.41 -5.73 -0.14
CA ASP A 376 8.24 -4.57 0.73
C ASP A 376 8.45 -4.96 2.20
N ASN A 377 9.55 -4.47 2.78
CA ASN A 377 9.89 -4.66 4.20
C ASN A 377 9.37 -3.56 5.13
N ILE A 378 8.67 -2.54 4.59
CA ILE A 378 8.02 -1.46 5.34
C ILE A 378 6.52 -1.78 5.47
N THR A 379 5.86 -2.06 4.35
CA THR A 379 4.44 -2.40 4.27
C THR A 379 4.27 -3.73 3.51
N PRO A 380 4.62 -4.87 4.13
CA PRO A 380 4.41 -6.16 3.50
C PRO A 380 2.89 -6.41 3.31
N PRO A 381 2.49 -7.36 2.45
CA PRO A 381 1.08 -7.54 2.07
C PRO A 381 0.13 -7.70 3.26
N GLN A 382 0.61 -8.25 4.37
CA GLN A 382 -0.16 -8.45 5.59
C GLN A 382 -0.56 -7.12 6.24
N GLN A 383 0.34 -6.14 6.27
CA GLN A 383 0.01 -4.81 6.79
C GLN A 383 -0.89 -4.03 5.84
N ALA A 384 -0.79 -4.29 4.54
CA ALA A 384 -1.64 -3.66 3.54
C ALA A 384 -3.06 -4.24 3.48
N ILE A 385 -3.25 -5.53 3.79
CA ILE A 385 -4.49 -6.27 3.49
C ILE A 385 -5.27 -6.71 4.74
N ASN A 386 -4.62 -7.05 5.86
CA ASN A 386 -5.30 -7.69 7.00
C ASN A 386 -6.40 -6.83 7.64
N TRP A 387 -6.40 -5.52 7.40
CA TRP A 387 -7.38 -4.58 7.95
C TRP A 387 -8.79 -4.91 7.45
N ILE A 388 -8.91 -5.57 6.30
CA ILE A 388 -10.18 -6.05 5.78
C ILE A 388 -10.82 -7.03 6.77
N ALA A 389 -10.02 -7.88 7.43
CA ALA A 389 -10.50 -8.81 8.43
C ALA A 389 -10.75 -8.15 9.80
N ASP A 390 -10.14 -6.99 10.05
CA ASP A 390 -10.42 -6.12 11.22
C ASP A 390 -11.76 -5.39 11.07
N VAL A 391 -12.04 -4.91 9.85
CA VAL A 391 -13.26 -4.16 9.54
C VAL A 391 -14.44 -5.11 9.31
N TYR A 392 -14.29 -6.14 8.48
CA TYR A 392 -15.38 -7.02 8.06
C TYR A 392 -15.30 -8.39 8.74
N SER A 393 -16.45 -8.90 9.19
CA SER A 393 -16.60 -10.19 9.86
C SER A 393 -16.62 -11.38 8.89
N SER A 394 -17.11 -11.14 7.67
CA SER A 394 -17.34 -12.17 6.63
C SER A 394 -17.40 -11.58 5.22
N THR A 395 -17.25 -12.44 4.22
CA THR A 395 -17.49 -12.13 2.80
C THR A 395 -18.91 -11.60 2.58
N ALA A 396 -19.88 -12.11 3.34
CA ALA A 396 -21.25 -11.65 3.30
C ALA A 396 -21.39 -10.19 3.76
N GLU A 397 -20.64 -9.77 4.78
CA GLU A 397 -20.66 -8.39 5.25
C GLU A 397 -20.02 -7.43 4.23
N ILE A 398 -18.93 -7.82 3.56
CA ILE A 398 -18.35 -7.05 2.46
C ILE A 398 -19.40 -6.83 1.36
N LYS A 399 -20.07 -7.92 0.95
CA LYS A 399 -21.14 -7.88 -0.05
C LYS A 399 -22.30 -7.01 0.38
N ALA A 400 -22.73 -7.13 1.64
CA ALA A 400 -23.83 -6.36 2.22
C ALA A 400 -23.56 -4.85 2.27
N ASN A 401 -22.30 -4.46 2.49
CA ASN A 401 -21.91 -3.05 2.43
C ASN A 401 -21.78 -2.52 0.99
N GLY A 402 -21.96 -3.38 0.00
CA GLY A 402 -21.78 -3.07 -1.41
C GLY A 402 -20.33 -2.76 -1.76
N GLN A 403 -19.38 -3.23 -0.95
CA GLN A 403 -17.98 -2.88 -1.06
C GLN A 403 -17.26 -3.77 -2.09
N VAL A 404 -16.39 -3.17 -2.89
CA VAL A 404 -15.49 -3.85 -3.83
C VAL A 404 -14.07 -3.57 -3.38
N ILE A 405 -13.33 -4.63 -3.02
CA ILE A 405 -11.92 -4.52 -2.62
C ILE A 405 -11.11 -5.39 -3.57
N VAL A 406 -10.07 -4.82 -4.16
CA VAL A 406 -9.18 -5.50 -5.10
C VAL A 406 -7.75 -5.40 -4.59
N ALA A 407 -7.08 -6.53 -4.42
CA ALA A 407 -5.68 -6.59 -4.01
C ALA A 407 -4.80 -7.01 -5.19
N LEU A 408 -3.74 -6.25 -5.44
CA LEU A 408 -2.62 -6.61 -6.31
C LEU A 408 -1.39 -6.84 -5.42
N VAL A 409 -0.82 -8.04 -5.50
CA VAL A 409 0.39 -8.41 -4.75
C VAL A 409 1.50 -8.72 -5.75
N GLN A 410 2.57 -7.93 -5.71
CA GLN A 410 3.76 -8.12 -6.54
C GLN A 410 4.81 -8.93 -5.76
N GLU A 411 5.70 -9.63 -6.47
CA GLU A 411 6.57 -10.66 -5.88
C GLU A 411 7.87 -10.14 -5.24
N ASP A 412 8.54 -9.13 -5.80
CA ASP A 412 9.96 -8.86 -5.47
C ASP A 412 10.35 -7.38 -5.32
N VAL A 413 9.45 -6.43 -5.57
CA VAL A 413 9.77 -5.01 -5.52
C VAL A 413 9.81 -4.50 -4.07
N GLY A 414 10.88 -3.80 -3.71
CA GLY A 414 10.96 -3.11 -2.42
C GLY A 414 10.02 -1.90 -2.35
N HIS A 415 9.77 -1.41 -1.13
CA HIS A 415 8.83 -0.32 -0.83
C HIS A 415 8.93 0.87 -1.79
N LEU A 416 10.12 1.45 -1.96
CA LEU A 416 10.30 2.61 -2.83
C LEU A 416 10.07 2.27 -4.30
N GLY A 417 10.44 1.06 -4.72
CA GLY A 417 10.26 0.61 -6.09
C GLY A 417 8.78 0.52 -6.48
N ILE A 418 7.87 0.38 -5.51
CA ILE A 418 6.42 0.48 -5.74
C ILE A 418 6.05 1.84 -6.34
N PHE A 419 6.73 2.93 -5.97
CA PHE A 419 6.38 4.30 -6.39
C PHE A 419 7.26 4.85 -7.51
N VAL A 420 8.58 4.57 -7.48
CA VAL A 420 9.56 5.25 -8.36
C VAL A 420 10.10 4.40 -9.51
N SER A 421 9.74 3.12 -9.57
CA SER A 421 10.25 2.24 -10.60
C SER A 421 9.48 2.45 -11.90
N GLY A 422 10.19 2.86 -12.97
CA GLY A 422 9.59 2.95 -14.30
C GLY A 422 9.02 1.59 -14.79
N LYS A 423 9.61 0.47 -14.36
CA LYS A 423 9.08 -0.88 -14.65
C LYS A 423 7.72 -1.10 -13.98
N ILE A 424 7.56 -0.66 -12.73
CA ILE A 424 6.30 -0.77 -11.99
C ILE A 424 5.27 0.21 -12.55
N ALA A 425 5.70 1.43 -12.91
CA ALA A 425 4.84 2.40 -13.58
C ALA A 425 4.27 1.87 -14.90
N GLN A 426 5.12 1.30 -15.75
CA GLN A 426 4.72 0.79 -17.07
C GLN A 426 3.88 -0.49 -17.02
N LYS A 427 3.88 -1.21 -15.89
CA LYS A 427 3.16 -2.47 -15.71
C LYS A 427 2.04 -2.33 -14.68
N GLU A 428 2.36 -2.39 -13.39
CA GLU A 428 1.36 -2.42 -12.33
C GLU A 428 0.51 -1.14 -12.27
N HIS A 429 1.10 0.06 -12.34
CA HIS A 429 0.31 1.31 -12.33
C HIS A 429 -0.54 1.48 -13.59
N THR A 430 -0.01 1.16 -14.77
CA THR A 430 -0.77 1.12 -16.04
C THR A 430 -2.02 0.26 -15.89
N GLU A 431 -1.86 -0.99 -15.43
CA GLU A 431 -2.97 -1.94 -15.30
C GLU A 431 -3.98 -1.50 -14.24
N ILE A 432 -3.51 -0.98 -13.10
CA ILE A 432 -4.41 -0.43 -12.08
C ILE A 432 -5.24 0.71 -12.67
N ILE A 433 -4.58 1.71 -13.29
CA ILE A 433 -5.26 2.90 -13.80
C ILE A 433 -6.27 2.54 -14.89
N GLU A 434 -5.92 1.63 -15.80
CA GLU A 434 -6.85 1.14 -16.82
C GLU A 434 -8.03 0.39 -16.21
N ALA A 435 -7.79 -0.41 -15.16
CA ALA A 435 -8.84 -1.14 -14.47
C ALA A 435 -9.83 -0.23 -13.72
N LEU A 436 -9.39 0.93 -13.21
CA LEU A 436 -10.21 1.82 -12.41
C LEU A 436 -11.46 2.34 -13.13
N ASP A 437 -11.42 2.47 -14.45
CA ASP A 437 -12.59 2.88 -15.26
C ASP A 437 -13.72 1.83 -15.22
N TYR A 438 -13.41 0.57 -14.89
CA TYR A 438 -14.33 -0.56 -14.97
C TYR A 438 -14.56 -1.28 -13.64
N ILE A 439 -13.71 -1.04 -12.63
CA ILE A 439 -13.70 -1.75 -11.36
C ILE A 439 -15.03 -1.62 -10.58
N GLU A 440 -15.74 -0.52 -10.78
CA GLU A 440 -17.09 -0.29 -10.21
C GLU A 440 -18.13 -1.28 -10.75
N ARG A 441 -17.88 -1.92 -11.90
CA ARG A 441 -18.74 -2.97 -12.48
C ARG A 441 -18.56 -4.32 -11.83
N LEU A 442 -17.50 -4.52 -11.04
CA LEU A 442 -17.38 -5.72 -10.24
C LEU A 442 -18.59 -5.86 -9.30
N ARG A 443 -18.89 -7.11 -8.99
CA ARG A 443 -19.85 -7.41 -7.94
C ARG A 443 -19.19 -7.06 -6.61
N PRO A 444 -19.94 -6.62 -5.59
CA PRO A 444 -19.40 -6.49 -4.25
C PRO A 444 -18.71 -7.78 -3.79
N GLY A 445 -17.55 -7.64 -3.15
CA GLY A 445 -16.69 -8.77 -2.83
C GLY A 445 -15.21 -8.37 -2.72
N LEU A 446 -14.39 -9.38 -2.43
CA LEU A 446 -12.94 -9.28 -2.34
C LEU A 446 -12.33 -9.98 -3.56
N TYR A 447 -11.38 -9.32 -4.21
CA TYR A 447 -10.76 -9.80 -5.44
C TYR A 447 -9.25 -9.74 -5.37
N VAL A 448 -8.60 -10.66 -6.05
CA VAL A 448 -7.18 -10.57 -6.41
C VAL A 448 -7.09 -10.18 -7.87
N MET A 449 -6.29 -9.15 -8.16
CA MET A 449 -5.93 -8.77 -9.52
C MET A 449 -4.71 -9.56 -9.95
N ASP A 450 -4.88 -10.43 -10.93
CA ASP A 450 -3.83 -11.25 -11.51
C ASP A 450 -3.40 -10.61 -12.84
N LEU A 451 -2.08 -10.39 -13.02
CA LEU A 451 -1.49 -9.81 -14.24
C LEU A 451 -0.78 -10.89 -15.05
N GLN A 452 -1.22 -11.12 -16.29
CA GLN A 452 -0.59 -12.07 -17.21
C GLN A 452 0.17 -11.32 -18.31
N GLU A 453 1.43 -11.70 -18.55
CA GLU A 453 2.21 -11.19 -19.69
C GLU A 453 1.82 -11.92 -20.99
N THR A 454 1.68 -11.17 -22.08
CA THR A 454 1.32 -11.67 -23.41
C THR A 454 2.46 -11.45 -24.40
N SER A 455 2.27 -11.92 -25.65
CA SER A 455 3.17 -11.62 -26.77
C SER A 455 2.94 -10.23 -27.40
N GLY A 456 2.00 -9.44 -26.88
CA GLY A 456 1.70 -8.08 -27.34
C GLY A 456 2.79 -7.05 -26.99
N THR A 457 2.64 -5.83 -27.51
CA THR A 457 3.57 -4.71 -27.23
C THR A 457 2.80 -3.50 -26.69
N GLY A 458 3.44 -2.69 -25.85
CA GLY A 458 2.79 -1.52 -25.24
C GLY A 458 1.67 -1.94 -24.29
N LYS A 459 0.47 -1.38 -24.49
CA LYS A 459 -0.72 -1.61 -23.64
C LYS A 459 -1.23 -3.06 -23.70
N ASP A 460 -1.05 -3.75 -24.83
CA ASP A 460 -1.51 -5.14 -24.97
C ASP A 460 -0.56 -6.16 -24.31
N ARG A 461 0.56 -5.70 -23.74
CA ARG A 461 1.59 -6.57 -23.15
C ARG A 461 1.10 -7.29 -21.90
N TYR A 462 0.20 -6.67 -21.14
CA TYR A 462 -0.33 -7.25 -19.92
C TYR A 462 -1.85 -7.36 -20.02
N LEU A 463 -2.38 -8.47 -19.51
CA LEU A 463 -3.81 -8.67 -19.36
C LEU A 463 -4.12 -8.82 -17.89
N SER A 464 -4.94 -7.92 -17.38
CA SER A 464 -5.48 -7.99 -16.03
C SER A 464 -6.74 -8.84 -15.96
N SER A 465 -6.82 -9.64 -14.90
CA SER A 465 -8.01 -10.40 -14.56
C SER A 465 -8.30 -10.36 -13.06
N PHE A 466 -9.57 -10.47 -12.68
CA PHE A 466 -10.02 -10.34 -11.31
C PHE A 466 -10.60 -11.67 -10.82
N ARG A 467 -9.96 -12.26 -9.83
CA ARG A 467 -10.41 -13.51 -9.21
C ARG A 467 -11.03 -13.22 -7.85
N GLU A 468 -12.29 -13.56 -7.69
CA GLU A 468 -12.99 -13.41 -6.42
C GLU A 468 -12.41 -14.37 -5.38
N VAL A 469 -12.15 -13.87 -4.18
CA VAL A 469 -11.68 -14.64 -3.03
C VAL A 469 -12.59 -14.39 -1.84
N ARG A 470 -12.66 -15.34 -0.91
CA ARG A 470 -13.44 -15.20 0.31
C ARG A 470 -12.58 -14.68 1.44
N LEU A 471 -13.13 -13.79 2.25
CA LEU A 471 -12.47 -13.32 3.46
C LEU A 471 -12.20 -14.48 4.43
N GLU A 472 -13.10 -15.46 4.49
CA GLU A 472 -12.93 -16.64 5.34
C GLU A 472 -11.68 -17.46 4.95
N ASP A 473 -11.39 -17.55 3.65
CA ASP A 473 -10.24 -18.30 3.12
C ASP A 473 -8.93 -17.54 3.33
N MET A 474 -8.97 -16.20 3.46
CA MET A 474 -7.78 -15.41 3.77
C MET A 474 -7.40 -15.48 5.25
N ARG A 475 -8.38 -15.66 6.15
CA ARG A 475 -8.12 -15.78 7.60
C ARG A 475 -7.32 -17.04 7.95
N SER A 476 -7.53 -18.14 7.23
CA SER A 476 -6.77 -19.38 7.43
C SER A 476 -5.31 -19.27 6.96
N LEU A 477 -4.96 -18.25 6.17
CA LEU A 477 -3.60 -17.99 5.73
C LEU A 477 -2.77 -17.23 6.77
N ASN A 478 -3.38 -16.71 7.83
CA ASN A 478 -2.66 -16.08 8.93
C ASN A 478 -2.06 -17.15 9.86
N ARG A 479 -0.77 -17.43 9.71
CA ARG A 479 0.01 -18.46 10.43
C ARG A 479 -0.25 -18.51 11.93
N LEU A 480 -0.38 -17.36 12.59
CA LEU A 480 -0.46 -17.27 14.05
C LEU A 480 -1.87 -17.00 14.56
N GLU A 481 -2.88 -16.95 13.68
CA GLU A 481 -4.25 -16.55 14.02
C GLU A 481 -4.28 -15.24 14.84
N ARG A 482 -3.31 -14.34 14.60
CA ARG A 482 -3.06 -13.10 15.35
C ARG A 482 -2.78 -13.24 16.84
N LYS A 483 -2.44 -14.44 17.33
CA LYS A 483 -2.00 -14.63 18.72
C LYS A 483 -0.73 -13.84 19.03
N ASP A 484 0.08 -13.56 18.01
CA ASP A 484 1.28 -12.73 18.07
C ASP A 484 1.00 -11.24 18.18
N GLU A 485 -0.24 -10.79 17.98
CA GLU A 485 -0.64 -9.39 18.13
C GLU A 485 -0.98 -9.04 19.59
N LYS A 486 -1.26 -10.01 20.47
CA LYS A 486 -1.58 -9.75 21.90
C LYS A 486 -0.50 -8.96 22.66
N PRO A 487 0.81 -9.27 22.52
CA PRO A 487 1.86 -8.46 23.13
C PRO A 487 1.81 -6.97 22.73
N PHE A 488 1.28 -6.62 21.55
CA PHE A 488 1.15 -5.23 21.11
C PHE A 488 0.06 -4.46 21.85
N GLU A 489 -0.95 -5.15 22.40
CA GLU A 489 -1.92 -4.52 23.30
C GLU A 489 -1.22 -4.05 24.59
N VAL A 490 -0.31 -4.86 25.12
CA VAL A 490 0.54 -4.46 26.27
C VAL A 490 1.47 -3.31 25.90
N VAL A 491 2.03 -3.30 24.69
CA VAL A 491 2.83 -2.18 24.19
C VAL A 491 2.01 -0.88 24.21
N ALA A 492 0.75 -0.91 23.79
CA ALA A 492 -0.11 0.28 23.81
C ALA A 492 -0.29 0.81 25.25
N GLU A 493 -0.55 -0.07 26.23
CA GLU A 493 -0.66 0.31 27.65
C GLU A 493 0.67 0.88 28.19
N VAL A 494 1.80 0.22 27.92
CA VAL A 494 3.13 0.66 28.35
C VAL A 494 3.49 2.00 27.69
N SER A 495 3.13 2.19 26.43
CA SER A 495 3.33 3.45 25.71
C SER A 495 2.61 4.60 26.40
N GLU A 496 1.33 4.43 26.76
CA GLU A 496 0.56 5.45 27.48
C GLU A 496 1.18 5.79 28.85
N LEU A 497 1.72 4.79 29.56
CA LEU A 497 2.39 5.00 30.84
C LEU A 497 3.70 5.77 30.67
N ASN A 498 4.55 5.37 29.72
CA ASN A 498 5.82 6.03 29.44
C ASN A 498 5.62 7.46 28.95
N GLU A 499 4.61 7.68 28.11
CA GLU A 499 4.23 9.01 27.64
C GLU A 499 3.82 9.93 28.80
N LYS A 500 2.98 9.43 29.72
CA LYS A 500 2.59 10.16 30.94
C LYS A 500 3.79 10.44 31.83
N ALA A 501 4.66 9.45 32.05
CA ALA A 501 5.87 9.61 32.85
C ALA A 501 6.81 10.68 32.26
N TYR A 502 7.08 10.63 30.95
CA TYR A 502 7.88 11.64 30.28
C TYR A 502 7.24 13.03 30.38
N SER A 503 5.93 13.13 30.11
CA SER A 503 5.21 14.40 30.15
C SER A 503 5.22 15.05 31.53
N LEU A 504 5.16 14.27 32.61
CA LEU A 504 5.17 14.78 33.98
C LEU A 504 6.59 15.11 34.48
N PHE A 505 7.59 14.27 34.17
CA PHE A 505 8.91 14.37 34.80
C PHE A 505 10.01 14.88 33.86
N GLY A 506 10.02 14.43 32.60
CA GLY A 506 11.10 14.75 31.65
C GLY A 506 10.83 16.03 30.85
N ARG A 507 9.62 16.19 30.35
CA ARG A 507 9.21 17.28 29.45
C ARG A 507 9.44 18.68 30.03
N PRO A 508 9.11 18.99 31.30
CA PRO A 508 9.40 20.31 31.87
C PRO A 508 10.90 20.65 31.86
N ILE A 509 11.76 19.65 32.08
CA ILE A 509 13.22 19.82 32.07
C ILE A 509 13.69 20.09 30.64
N VAL A 510 13.31 19.24 29.68
CA VAL A 510 13.74 19.38 28.27
C VAL A 510 13.31 20.73 27.70
N ARG A 511 12.04 21.12 27.89
CA ARG A 511 11.52 22.40 27.41
C ARG A 511 12.21 23.62 28.01
N SER A 512 12.71 23.51 29.25
CA SER A 512 13.48 24.60 29.87
C SER A 512 14.86 24.81 29.25
N LEU A 513 15.40 23.78 28.58
CA LEU A 513 16.74 23.77 27.98
C LEU A 513 16.73 24.05 26.46
N VAL A 514 15.54 24.05 25.84
CA VAL A 514 15.38 24.14 24.39
C VAL A 514 14.67 25.44 24.00
N ASN A 515 15.16 26.07 22.94
CA ASN A 515 14.49 27.14 22.21
C ASN A 515 14.68 26.94 20.70
N GLU A 516 14.14 27.85 19.88
CA GLU A 516 14.21 27.70 18.42
C GLU A 516 15.64 27.63 17.88
N LYS A 517 16.60 28.38 18.45
CA LYS A 517 17.99 28.36 17.98
C LYS A 517 18.68 27.03 18.28
N THR A 518 18.46 26.49 19.49
CA THR A 518 19.03 25.18 19.85
C THR A 518 18.39 24.06 19.07
N ALA A 519 17.08 24.15 18.80
CA ALA A 519 16.35 23.20 17.97
C ALA A 519 16.86 23.22 16.52
N GLU A 520 17.03 24.41 15.93
CA GLU A 520 17.60 24.56 14.58
C GLU A 520 19.03 24.00 14.50
N LEU A 521 19.86 24.29 15.51
CA LEU A 521 21.21 23.73 15.59
C LEU A 521 21.16 22.20 15.67
N GLY A 522 20.29 21.63 16.51
CA GLY A 522 20.09 20.19 16.61
C GLY A 522 19.69 19.56 15.27
N ARG A 523 18.73 20.15 14.56
CA ARG A 523 18.33 19.70 13.22
C ARG A 523 19.48 19.75 12.23
N ASN A 524 20.26 20.84 12.20
CA ASN A 524 21.41 21.01 11.30
C ASN A 524 22.58 20.05 11.62
N LEU A 525 22.74 19.66 12.89
CA LEU A 525 23.73 18.68 13.37
C LEU A 525 23.25 17.23 13.31
N HIS A 526 21.99 16.99 12.93
CA HIS A 526 21.49 15.63 12.70
C HIS A 526 22.39 14.92 11.66
N PRO A 527 22.83 13.66 11.90
CA PRO A 527 23.79 12.97 11.04
C PRO A 527 23.43 13.01 9.56
N LEU A 528 22.15 12.83 9.24
CA LEU A 528 21.62 12.93 7.87
C LEU A 528 21.84 14.29 7.20
N ARG A 529 21.78 15.41 7.92
CA ARG A 529 22.11 16.73 7.37
C ARG A 529 23.62 16.95 7.34
N VAL A 530 24.35 16.50 8.38
CA VAL A 530 25.81 16.57 8.46
C VAL A 530 26.47 15.93 7.25
N GLN A 531 26.09 14.71 6.90
CA GLN A 531 26.67 14.03 5.73
C GLN A 531 26.40 14.76 4.40
N ARG A 532 25.47 15.71 4.35
CA ARG A 532 25.21 16.50 3.13
C ARG A 532 26.06 17.76 3.11
N TRP A 533 25.98 18.59 4.15
CA TRP A 533 26.77 19.83 4.14
C TRP A 533 28.27 19.58 4.35
N PHE A 534 28.68 18.49 5.03
CA PHE A 534 30.09 18.14 5.21
C PHE A 534 30.77 17.78 3.88
N PHE A 535 30.08 17.04 3.01
CA PHE A 535 30.52 16.76 1.65
C PHE A 535 29.90 17.78 0.69
N SER A 536 30.33 19.03 0.78
CA SER A 536 29.89 20.12 -0.10
C SER A 536 30.98 21.20 -0.19
N ASP A 537 30.78 22.22 -1.03
CA ASP A 537 31.71 23.33 -1.16
C ASP A 537 31.78 24.23 0.09
N PHE A 538 30.85 24.07 1.04
CA PHE A 538 30.96 24.69 2.37
C PHE A 538 32.13 24.17 3.18
N ASN A 539 32.60 22.95 2.90
CA ASN A 539 33.76 22.37 3.55
C ASN A 539 35.01 22.56 2.67
N PRO A 540 36.00 23.38 3.07
CA PRO A 540 37.21 23.62 2.28
C PRO A 540 38.01 22.36 1.95
N LEU A 541 37.83 21.27 2.71
CA LEU A 541 38.45 19.97 2.41
C LEU A 541 37.99 19.38 1.07
N MET A 542 36.84 19.82 0.54
CA MET A 542 36.29 19.36 -0.74
C MET A 542 36.78 20.17 -1.95
N TRP A 543 37.40 21.34 -1.75
CA TRP A 543 37.86 22.19 -2.86
C TRP A 543 38.89 21.52 -3.79
N PRO A 544 39.88 20.76 -3.28
CA PRO A 544 40.79 20.01 -4.15
C PRO A 544 40.06 18.99 -5.03
N VAL A 545 39.01 18.34 -4.50
CA VAL A 545 38.20 17.37 -5.27
C VAL A 545 37.52 18.07 -6.44
N ALA A 546 36.87 19.21 -6.19
CA ALA A 546 36.22 20.01 -7.23
C ALA A 546 37.20 20.44 -8.35
N ALA A 547 38.44 20.78 -7.98
CA ALA A 547 39.47 21.18 -8.94
C ALA A 547 40.03 19.99 -9.74
N MET A 548 40.18 18.82 -9.12
CA MET A 548 40.74 17.62 -9.76
C MET A 548 39.73 16.89 -10.64
N ALA A 549 38.45 16.89 -10.28
CA ALA A 549 37.44 16.06 -10.94
C ALA A 549 37.31 16.29 -12.46
N PRO A 550 37.30 17.54 -12.99
CA PRO A 550 37.28 17.77 -14.44
C PRO A 550 38.51 17.20 -15.15
N ALA A 551 39.70 17.36 -14.57
CA ALA A 551 40.94 16.84 -15.14
C ALA A 551 40.99 15.31 -15.11
N VAL A 552 40.53 14.69 -14.02
CA VAL A 552 40.40 13.23 -13.90
C VAL A 552 39.39 12.68 -14.90
N LYS A 553 38.26 13.36 -15.09
CA LYS A 553 37.23 12.96 -16.07
C LYS A 553 37.77 13.06 -17.50
N ALA A 554 38.51 14.12 -17.84
CA ALA A 554 39.14 14.27 -19.14
C ALA A 554 40.26 13.24 -19.39
N GLY A 555 41.01 12.89 -18.34
CA GLY A 555 42.10 11.91 -18.38
C GLY A 555 41.72 10.50 -17.96
N ARG A 556 40.42 10.15 -17.98
CA ARG A 556 39.88 8.88 -17.49
C ARG A 556 40.54 7.68 -18.20
N LYS A 557 41.06 6.73 -17.43
CA LYS A 557 41.67 5.47 -17.87
C LYS A 557 41.05 4.28 -17.14
N PRO A 558 39.88 3.79 -17.59
CA PRO A 558 39.23 2.64 -16.97
C PRO A 558 40.10 1.38 -17.07
N ALA A 559 40.09 0.57 -16.01
CA ALA A 559 40.67 -0.77 -16.08
C ALA A 559 39.85 -1.65 -17.04
N GLU A 560 40.51 -2.55 -17.76
CA GLU A 560 39.84 -3.48 -18.67
C GLU A 560 38.80 -4.35 -17.95
N ALA A 561 37.71 -4.71 -18.64
CA ALA A 561 36.60 -5.47 -18.05
C ALA A 561 37.02 -6.84 -17.46
N GLY A 562 38.09 -7.44 -18.01
CA GLY A 562 38.66 -8.69 -17.54
C GLY A 562 39.67 -8.56 -16.39
N ASN A 563 39.94 -7.34 -15.91
CA ASN A 563 40.99 -7.11 -14.91
C ASN A 563 40.71 -7.90 -13.60
N PRO A 564 41.62 -8.79 -13.16
CA PRO A 564 41.39 -9.66 -12.01
C PRO A 564 41.20 -8.88 -10.71
N TRP A 565 41.81 -7.70 -10.57
CA TRP A 565 41.67 -6.86 -9.38
C TRP A 565 40.29 -6.19 -9.28
N ARG A 566 39.67 -5.84 -10.42
CA ARG A 566 38.27 -5.36 -10.45
C ARG A 566 37.29 -6.47 -10.06
N LYS A 567 37.57 -7.71 -10.46
CA LYS A 567 36.77 -8.87 -10.05
C LYS A 567 36.93 -9.19 -8.57
N LEU A 568 38.15 -9.12 -8.04
CA LEU A 568 38.40 -9.24 -6.59
C LEU A 568 37.72 -8.11 -5.79
N GLU A 569 37.75 -6.86 -6.28
CA GLU A 569 36.99 -5.75 -5.68
C GLU A 569 35.49 -6.06 -5.64
N ALA A 570 34.91 -6.55 -6.75
CA ALA A 570 33.49 -6.89 -6.82
C ALA A 570 33.13 -8.08 -5.90
N MET A 571 33.99 -9.10 -5.82
CA MET A 571 33.81 -10.21 -4.87
C MET A 571 33.86 -9.71 -3.42
N GLY A 572 34.83 -8.85 -3.09
CA GLY A 572 34.92 -8.24 -1.76
C GLY A 572 33.70 -7.38 -1.44
N ALA A 573 33.14 -6.67 -2.43
CA ALA A 573 31.92 -5.92 -2.27
C ALA A 573 30.72 -6.83 -1.97
N GLU A 574 30.59 -7.98 -2.64
CA GLU A 574 29.56 -8.98 -2.33
C GLU A 574 29.72 -9.57 -0.92
N MET A 575 30.95 -9.79 -0.45
CA MET A 575 31.19 -10.23 0.93
C MET A 575 30.73 -9.18 1.96
N ILE A 576 30.99 -7.90 1.70
CA ILE A 576 30.54 -6.80 2.56
C ILE A 576 29.01 -6.71 2.55
N THR A 577 28.38 -6.80 1.37
CA THR A 577 26.92 -6.86 1.23
C THR A 577 26.32 -8.01 2.04
N ALA A 578 26.85 -9.22 1.87
CA ALA A 578 26.41 -10.40 2.60
C ALA A 578 26.56 -10.23 4.11
N SER A 579 27.67 -9.62 4.57
CA SER A 579 27.93 -9.38 5.99
C SER A 579 26.93 -8.39 6.60
N TRP A 580 26.58 -7.32 5.87
CA TRP A 580 25.55 -6.38 6.31
C TRP A 580 24.16 -6.98 6.32
N ASN A 581 23.82 -7.82 5.33
CA ASN A 581 22.57 -8.56 5.31
C ASN A 581 22.49 -9.53 6.51
N PHE A 582 23.56 -10.28 6.77
CA PHE A 582 23.64 -11.16 7.94
C PHE A 582 23.48 -10.39 9.26
N TYR A 583 24.15 -9.24 9.41
CA TYR A 583 23.97 -8.38 10.57
C TYR A 583 22.50 -7.92 10.72
N ARG A 584 21.88 -7.44 9.63
CA ARG A 584 20.47 -7.04 9.62
C ARG A 584 19.58 -8.19 10.09
N ASP A 585 19.73 -9.37 9.49
CA ASP A 585 18.86 -10.52 9.77
C ASP A 585 19.03 -11.00 11.22
N MET A 586 20.26 -11.01 11.74
CA MET A 586 20.53 -11.31 13.16
C MET A 586 19.99 -10.26 14.12
N ARG A 587 20.10 -8.97 13.78
CA ARG A 587 19.51 -7.87 14.55
C ARG A 587 17.99 -7.98 14.59
N ASP A 588 17.37 -8.27 13.46
CA ASP A 588 15.92 -8.37 13.33
C ASP A 588 15.39 -9.59 14.12
N ALA A 589 16.08 -10.73 14.04
CA ALA A 589 15.79 -11.91 14.87
C ALA A 589 15.94 -11.63 16.37
N THR A 590 16.96 -10.87 16.76
CA THR A 590 17.19 -10.46 18.15
C THR A 590 16.09 -9.52 18.62
N SER A 591 15.68 -8.57 17.78
CA SER A 591 14.63 -7.59 18.09
C SER A 591 13.28 -8.28 18.29
N GLU A 592 12.91 -9.20 17.39
CA GLU A 592 11.71 -10.02 17.52
C GLU A 592 11.72 -10.85 18.81
N SER A 593 12.84 -11.54 19.08
CA SER A 593 13.00 -12.37 20.28
C SER A 593 12.88 -11.52 21.55
N LEU A 594 13.57 -10.38 21.61
CA LEU A 594 13.53 -9.46 22.74
C LEU A 594 12.12 -8.90 22.96
N PHE A 595 11.41 -8.55 21.88
CA PHE A 595 10.04 -8.07 21.96
C PHE A 595 9.12 -9.08 22.63
N PHE A 596 9.12 -10.34 22.17
CA PHE A 596 8.30 -11.38 22.78
C PHE A 596 8.78 -11.77 24.18
N GLN A 597 10.08 -11.68 24.47
CA GLN A 597 10.61 -11.89 25.81
C GLN A 597 10.10 -10.82 26.78
N ILE A 598 10.07 -9.55 26.41
CA ILE A 598 9.58 -8.47 27.27
C ILE A 598 8.06 -8.60 27.43
N TYR A 599 7.32 -8.45 26.34
CA TYR A 599 5.87 -8.28 26.40
C TYR A 599 5.12 -9.61 26.55
N GLY A 600 5.63 -10.70 25.96
CA GLY A 600 5.08 -12.03 26.18
C GLY A 600 5.25 -12.51 27.62
N SER A 601 6.38 -12.20 28.27
CA SER A 601 6.59 -12.53 29.68
C SER A 601 5.68 -11.73 30.61
N MET A 602 5.43 -10.44 30.32
CA MET A 602 4.46 -9.64 31.07
C MET A 602 3.07 -10.28 31.06
N ILE A 603 2.63 -10.80 29.92
CA ILE A 603 1.37 -11.53 29.78
C ILE A 603 1.43 -12.86 30.57
N ALA A 604 2.47 -13.67 30.36
CA ALA A 604 2.60 -14.98 31.00
C ALA A 604 2.64 -14.90 32.54
N LEU A 605 3.22 -13.82 33.08
CA LEU A 605 3.32 -13.55 34.51
C LEU A 605 2.09 -12.83 35.08
N GLY A 606 1.17 -12.35 34.23
CA GLY A 606 -0.02 -11.58 34.63
C GLY A 606 0.33 -10.21 35.22
N VAL A 607 1.39 -9.58 34.70
CA VAL A 607 1.86 -8.24 35.09
C VAL A 607 1.14 -7.16 34.29
N SER A 608 0.76 -7.46 33.05
CA SER A 608 -0.23 -6.66 32.33
C SER A 608 -1.58 -6.77 33.06
N GLY A 609 -2.43 -5.74 32.98
CA GLY A 609 -3.81 -5.86 33.48
C GLY A 609 -4.57 -7.01 32.81
N ASP A 610 -5.89 -7.12 33.03
CA ASP A 610 -6.74 -7.84 32.08
C ASP A 610 -6.67 -7.07 30.76
N VAL A 611 -5.62 -7.33 29.98
CA VAL A 611 -5.44 -6.85 28.62
C VAL A 611 -6.71 -7.30 27.94
N LYS A 612 -7.61 -6.34 27.69
CA LYS A 612 -8.86 -6.64 27.03
C LYS A 612 -8.42 -7.27 25.73
N PRO A 613 -8.68 -8.58 25.49
CA PRO A 613 -8.30 -9.18 24.23
C PRO A 613 -8.83 -8.25 23.15
N ALA A 614 -8.01 -7.91 22.13
CA ALA A 614 -8.51 -7.22 20.94
C ALA A 614 -9.87 -7.85 20.65
N GLY A 615 -10.91 -7.01 20.72
CA GLY A 615 -12.30 -7.49 20.74
C GLY A 615 -12.43 -8.56 19.68
N PRO A 616 -13.04 -9.72 19.99
CA PRO A 616 -13.04 -10.86 19.10
C PRO A 616 -13.36 -10.37 17.69
N ALA A 617 -12.50 -10.70 16.72
CA ALA A 617 -12.71 -10.42 15.31
C ALA A 617 -14.20 -10.60 15.04
N VAL A 618 -14.90 -9.47 14.80
CA VAL A 618 -16.35 -9.29 14.93
C VAL A 618 -17.05 -10.62 15.15
N GLU A 619 -17.51 -10.85 16.39
CA GLU A 619 -18.21 -12.07 16.84
C GLU A 619 -18.95 -12.70 15.66
N LYS A 620 -18.65 -13.97 15.35
CA LYS A 620 -19.15 -14.73 14.18
C LYS A 620 -20.67 -14.76 14.18
N THR A 621 -21.25 -13.61 13.88
CA THR A 621 -22.66 -13.38 13.73
C THR A 621 -22.99 -14.13 12.47
N ASP A 622 -23.97 -15.03 12.53
CA ASP A 622 -24.46 -15.66 11.32
C ASP A 622 -24.77 -14.52 10.34
N PRO A 623 -24.17 -14.52 9.14
CA PRO A 623 -24.46 -13.49 8.14
C PRO A 623 -25.95 -13.25 7.91
N ARG A 624 -26.80 -14.26 8.16
CA ARG A 624 -28.27 -14.18 8.07
C ARG A 624 -28.90 -13.30 9.16
N GLU A 625 -28.21 -13.06 10.26
CA GLU A 625 -28.71 -12.23 11.37
C GLU A 625 -28.43 -10.73 11.17
N MET A 626 -27.57 -10.39 10.21
CA MET A 626 -27.28 -8.99 9.88
C MET A 626 -28.54 -8.29 9.33
N PRO A 627 -28.88 -7.07 9.80
CA PRO A 627 -30.09 -6.36 9.36
C PRO A 627 -30.22 -6.25 7.84
N PHE A 628 -29.14 -5.85 7.16
CA PHE A 628 -29.12 -5.75 5.69
C PHE A 628 -29.34 -7.11 5.00
N ALA A 629 -28.75 -8.19 5.52
CA ALA A 629 -28.94 -9.52 4.94
C ALA A 629 -30.39 -9.98 5.09
N ARG A 630 -31.03 -9.73 6.23
CA ARG A 630 -32.47 -10.01 6.42
C ARG A 630 -33.33 -9.22 5.44
N GLU A 631 -33.03 -7.94 5.26
CA GLU A 631 -33.73 -7.10 4.28
C GLU A 631 -33.56 -7.62 2.86
N ALA A 632 -32.32 -7.90 2.43
CA ALA A 632 -32.04 -8.47 1.11
C ALA A 632 -32.76 -9.82 0.91
N LEU A 633 -32.70 -10.73 1.89
CA LEU A 633 -33.38 -12.03 1.82
C LEU A 633 -34.93 -11.89 1.76
N ALA A 634 -35.50 -10.86 2.35
CA ALA A 634 -36.93 -10.56 2.26
C ALA A 634 -37.35 -9.99 0.88
N GLN A 635 -36.39 -9.51 0.09
CA GLN A 635 -36.63 -8.98 -1.26
C GLN A 635 -36.40 -10.01 -2.38
N ILE A 636 -36.04 -11.27 -2.07
CA ILE A 636 -35.72 -12.32 -3.07
C ILE A 636 -36.81 -12.49 -4.14
N GLU A 637 -38.08 -12.32 -3.79
CA GLU A 637 -39.22 -12.50 -4.71
C GLU A 637 -39.76 -11.19 -5.28
N LYS A 638 -39.16 -10.05 -4.91
CA LYS A 638 -39.58 -8.70 -5.30
C LYS A 638 -38.61 -8.09 -6.30
N GLY A 639 -39.12 -7.20 -7.15
CA GLY A 639 -38.35 -6.49 -8.18
C GLY A 639 -38.88 -6.73 -9.59
N GLY A 640 -38.10 -6.31 -10.58
CA GLY A 640 -38.37 -6.52 -12.00
C GLY A 640 -37.10 -6.86 -12.77
N TYR A 641 -36.99 -6.33 -13.98
CA TYR A 641 -35.90 -6.63 -14.90
C TYR A 641 -34.48 -6.33 -14.35
N PRO A 642 -34.20 -5.16 -13.74
CA PRO A 642 -32.87 -4.88 -13.17
C PRO A 642 -32.48 -5.84 -12.04
N GLU A 643 -33.39 -6.14 -11.13
CA GLU A 643 -33.19 -7.05 -10.01
C GLU A 643 -32.93 -8.48 -10.51
N ALA A 644 -33.68 -8.92 -11.52
CA ALA A 644 -33.50 -10.23 -12.14
C ALA A 644 -32.11 -10.36 -12.77
N LEU A 645 -31.64 -9.34 -13.50
CA LEU A 645 -30.30 -9.35 -14.09
C LEU A 645 -29.19 -9.33 -13.04
N ALA A 646 -29.33 -8.55 -11.97
CA ALA A 646 -28.37 -8.54 -10.87
C ALA A 646 -28.26 -9.93 -10.21
N ARG A 647 -29.41 -10.60 -9.98
CA ARG A 647 -29.48 -11.96 -9.42
C ARG A 647 -28.89 -13.00 -10.37
N ILE A 648 -29.18 -12.93 -11.67
CA ILE A 648 -28.58 -13.80 -12.70
C ILE A 648 -27.05 -13.60 -12.72
N GLY A 649 -26.57 -12.36 -12.74
CA GLY A 649 -25.15 -12.05 -12.70
C GLY A 649 -24.46 -12.59 -11.45
N ALA A 650 -25.12 -12.52 -10.29
CA ALA A 650 -24.62 -13.10 -9.05
C ALA A 650 -24.60 -14.64 -9.08
N LEU A 651 -25.65 -15.29 -9.60
CA LEU A 651 -25.75 -16.75 -9.75
C LEU A 651 -24.66 -17.32 -10.67
N LEU A 652 -24.49 -16.71 -11.85
CA LEU A 652 -23.41 -17.08 -12.78
C LEU A 652 -22.05 -16.78 -12.16
N GLY A 653 -21.94 -15.65 -11.48
CA GLY A 653 -20.68 -15.20 -10.89
C GLY A 653 -20.16 -16.10 -9.75
N ARG A 654 -21.02 -16.89 -9.10
CA ARG A 654 -20.60 -17.89 -8.09
C ARG A 654 -19.68 -18.97 -8.66
N HIS A 655 -19.78 -19.20 -9.97
CA HIS A 655 -19.03 -20.20 -10.70
C HIS A 655 -17.97 -19.57 -11.64
N ALA A 656 -17.74 -18.27 -11.52
CA ALA A 656 -16.79 -17.57 -12.37
C ALA A 656 -15.34 -17.95 -12.04
N GLY A 657 -14.56 -18.19 -13.10
CA GLY A 657 -13.10 -18.10 -13.02
C GLY A 657 -12.64 -16.63 -12.95
N PRO A 658 -11.33 -16.37 -13.12
CA PRO A 658 -10.81 -15.00 -13.27
C PRO A 658 -11.60 -14.22 -14.33
N ILE A 659 -12.02 -13.00 -13.99
CA ILE A 659 -12.80 -12.11 -14.85
C ILE A 659 -11.83 -11.21 -15.60
N PRO A 660 -11.64 -11.36 -16.92
CA PRO A 660 -10.73 -10.49 -17.67
C PRO A 660 -11.23 -9.05 -17.72
N LEU A 661 -10.32 -8.07 -17.75
CA LEU A 661 -10.69 -6.65 -17.81
C LEU A 661 -11.59 -6.30 -19.00
N HIS A 662 -11.29 -6.82 -20.20
CA HIS A 662 -12.12 -6.59 -21.38
C HIS A 662 -13.58 -7.03 -21.18
N ARG A 663 -13.84 -8.06 -20.36
CA ARG A 663 -15.20 -8.52 -20.05
C ARG A 663 -15.94 -7.49 -19.18
N LEU A 664 -15.24 -6.81 -18.27
CA LEU A 664 -15.82 -5.70 -17.51
C LEU A 664 -16.13 -4.51 -18.42
N ALA A 665 -15.24 -4.20 -19.36
CA ALA A 665 -15.48 -3.15 -20.37
C ALA A 665 -16.70 -3.47 -21.25
N MET A 666 -16.84 -4.70 -21.74
CA MET A 666 -18.03 -5.14 -22.47
C MET A 666 -19.31 -5.08 -21.62
N THR A 667 -19.21 -5.40 -20.33
CA THR A 667 -20.33 -5.30 -19.39
C THR A 667 -20.74 -3.84 -19.17
N ASP A 668 -19.78 -2.92 -19.07
CA ASP A 668 -20.04 -1.48 -18.96
C ASP A 668 -20.74 -0.94 -20.22
N GLU A 669 -20.24 -1.28 -21.40
CA GLU A 669 -20.86 -0.89 -22.68
C GLU A 669 -22.29 -1.42 -22.81
N PHE A 670 -22.52 -2.67 -22.39
CA PHE A 670 -23.85 -3.26 -22.35
C PHE A 670 -24.79 -2.48 -21.41
N ILE A 671 -24.36 -2.19 -20.17
CA ILE A 671 -25.17 -1.43 -19.21
C ILE A 671 -25.51 -0.04 -19.76
N ARG A 672 -24.55 0.64 -20.40
CA ARG A 672 -24.74 1.98 -20.98
C ARG A 672 -25.67 1.99 -22.19
N SER A 673 -25.68 0.92 -22.99
CA SER A 673 -26.56 0.81 -24.17
C SER A 673 -27.98 0.32 -23.84
N ASP A 674 -28.17 -0.30 -22.68
CA ASP A 674 -29.46 -0.81 -22.25
C ASP A 674 -30.41 0.33 -21.81
N LYS A 675 -31.61 0.43 -22.42
CA LYS A 675 -32.60 1.50 -22.15
C LYS A 675 -33.09 1.60 -20.70
N VAL A 676 -32.95 0.54 -19.90
CA VAL A 676 -33.41 0.50 -18.51
C VAL A 676 -32.21 0.63 -17.58
N LEU A 677 -31.15 -0.15 -17.80
CA LEU A 677 -29.97 -0.13 -16.93
C LEU A 677 -29.18 1.18 -17.04
N SER A 678 -29.14 1.82 -18.21
CA SER A 678 -28.47 3.12 -18.41
C SER A 678 -29.06 4.27 -17.58
N LYS A 679 -30.28 4.11 -17.05
CA LYS A 679 -30.94 5.12 -16.22
C LYS A 679 -30.69 4.94 -14.73
N LEU A 680 -30.10 3.82 -14.33
CA LEU A 680 -29.75 3.58 -12.93
C LEU A 680 -28.57 4.46 -12.55
N SER A 681 -28.70 5.14 -11.41
CA SER A 681 -27.54 5.75 -10.76
C SER A 681 -26.52 4.68 -10.35
N GLU A 682 -25.27 5.08 -10.17
CA GLU A 682 -24.20 4.18 -9.70
C GLU A 682 -24.56 3.55 -8.35
N ASP A 683 -25.18 4.32 -7.44
CA ASP A 683 -25.61 3.85 -6.13
C ASP A 683 -26.75 2.83 -6.21
N GLU A 684 -27.75 3.05 -7.07
CA GLU A 684 -28.81 2.06 -7.32
C GLU A 684 -28.22 0.78 -7.90
N ALA A 685 -27.36 0.89 -8.91
CA ALA A 685 -26.72 -0.27 -9.53
C ALA A 685 -25.84 -1.05 -8.53
N ARG A 686 -25.08 -0.35 -7.68
CA ARG A 686 -24.26 -0.94 -6.62
C ARG A 686 -25.13 -1.65 -5.58
N ARG A 687 -26.22 -1.03 -5.15
CA ARG A 687 -27.20 -1.63 -4.23
C ARG A 687 -27.81 -2.91 -4.80
N LEU A 688 -28.22 -2.90 -6.06
CA LEU A 688 -28.76 -4.08 -6.74
C LEU A 688 -27.75 -5.24 -6.77
N ARG A 689 -26.48 -4.96 -7.13
CA ARG A 689 -25.41 -5.97 -7.12
C ARG A 689 -25.12 -6.49 -5.70
N SER A 690 -25.17 -5.61 -4.71
CA SER A 690 -24.98 -5.94 -3.29
C SER A 690 -26.05 -6.88 -2.78
N GLU A 691 -27.33 -6.51 -2.92
CA GLU A 691 -28.47 -7.33 -2.50
C GLU A 691 -28.44 -8.69 -3.20
N ALA A 692 -28.26 -8.71 -4.53
CA ALA A 692 -28.16 -9.95 -5.30
C ALA A 692 -26.99 -10.83 -4.85
N GLY A 693 -25.83 -10.22 -4.55
CA GLY A 693 -24.65 -10.93 -4.05
C GLY A 693 -24.91 -11.61 -2.71
N VAL A 694 -25.61 -10.95 -1.79
CA VAL A 694 -26.00 -11.53 -0.48
C VAL A 694 -27.05 -12.63 -0.66
N MET A 695 -28.08 -12.40 -1.48
CA MET A 695 -29.14 -13.39 -1.76
C MET A 695 -28.55 -14.69 -2.30
N VAL A 696 -27.65 -14.61 -3.29
CA VAL A 696 -27.03 -15.80 -3.89
C VAL A 696 -26.04 -16.47 -2.95
N LEU A 697 -25.32 -15.71 -2.12
CA LEU A 697 -24.39 -16.28 -1.15
C LEU A 697 -25.11 -17.10 -0.08
N LEU A 698 -26.28 -16.63 0.40
CA LEU A 698 -26.98 -17.23 1.53
C LEU A 698 -28.15 -18.16 1.13
N GLU A 699 -28.83 -17.89 0.03
CA GLU A 699 -30.04 -18.58 -0.46
C GLU A 699 -30.04 -18.73 -2.01
N PRO A 700 -29.05 -19.44 -2.59
CA PRO A 700 -28.87 -19.52 -4.04
C PRO A 700 -30.06 -20.14 -4.79
N GLU A 701 -30.60 -21.26 -4.30
CA GLU A 701 -31.70 -21.96 -4.99
C GLU A 701 -33.02 -21.17 -4.88
N ARG A 702 -33.30 -20.55 -3.72
CA ARG A 702 -34.47 -19.66 -3.59
C ARG A 702 -34.37 -18.46 -4.53
N THR A 703 -33.17 -17.89 -4.66
CA THR A 703 -32.90 -16.79 -5.59
C THR A 703 -33.10 -17.19 -7.05
N LEU A 704 -32.66 -18.40 -7.42
CA LEU A 704 -32.87 -18.97 -8.76
C LEU A 704 -34.37 -19.16 -9.08
N HIS A 705 -35.13 -19.73 -8.15
CA HIS A 705 -36.56 -20.00 -8.34
C HIS A 705 -37.45 -18.76 -8.35
N ALA A 706 -36.96 -17.62 -7.84
CA ALA A 706 -37.70 -16.35 -7.89
C ALA A 706 -37.65 -15.67 -9.27
N LEU A 707 -36.68 -16.00 -10.14
CA LEU A 707 -36.46 -15.29 -11.42
C LEU A 707 -37.69 -15.22 -12.34
N PRO A 708 -38.52 -16.27 -12.51
CA PRO A 708 -39.68 -16.19 -13.38
C PRO A 708 -40.74 -15.18 -12.91
N ALA A 709 -40.91 -15.01 -11.59
CA ALA A 709 -41.83 -14.03 -11.02
C ALA A 709 -41.37 -12.58 -11.29
N LEU A 710 -40.07 -12.32 -11.23
CA LEU A 710 -39.47 -11.02 -11.54
C LEU A 710 -39.59 -10.67 -13.02
N LEU A 711 -39.54 -11.69 -13.88
CA LEU A 711 -39.62 -11.60 -15.34
C LEU A 711 -40.99 -12.03 -15.85
N SER A 712 -42.05 -11.51 -15.19
CA SER A 712 -43.45 -11.78 -15.54
C SER A 712 -43.84 -11.15 -16.88
N ARG A 713 -43.23 -10.03 -17.27
CA ARG A 713 -43.43 -9.40 -18.58
C ARG A 713 -42.66 -10.15 -19.65
N LYS A 714 -43.35 -10.51 -20.75
CA LYS A 714 -42.78 -11.23 -21.89
C LYS A 714 -41.56 -10.50 -22.49
N GLU A 715 -41.64 -9.19 -22.64
CA GLU A 715 -40.57 -8.36 -23.19
C GLU A 715 -39.29 -8.42 -22.34
N ASP A 716 -39.41 -8.28 -21.02
CA ASP A 716 -38.28 -8.35 -20.08
C ASP A 716 -37.64 -9.74 -20.06
N ARG A 717 -38.47 -10.78 -20.15
CA ARG A 717 -38.03 -12.17 -20.23
C ARG A 717 -37.26 -12.45 -21.53
N GLU A 718 -37.81 -12.07 -22.69
CA GLU A 718 -37.14 -12.25 -23.98
C GLU A 718 -35.84 -11.45 -24.06
N ARG A 719 -35.84 -10.23 -23.52
CA ARG A 719 -34.64 -9.42 -23.40
C ARG A 719 -33.58 -10.09 -22.52
N THR A 720 -33.97 -10.62 -21.37
CA THR A 720 -33.08 -11.36 -20.47
C THR A 720 -32.50 -12.60 -21.13
N LEU A 721 -33.31 -13.37 -21.87
CA LEU A 721 -32.85 -14.56 -22.59
C LEU A 721 -31.78 -14.21 -23.65
N ARG A 722 -31.97 -13.14 -24.42
CA ARG A 722 -30.96 -12.67 -25.39
C ARG A 722 -29.65 -12.28 -24.72
N ILE A 723 -29.73 -11.61 -23.56
CA ILE A 723 -28.55 -11.21 -22.79
C ILE A 723 -27.83 -12.43 -22.24
N LEU A 724 -28.57 -13.42 -21.74
CA LEU A 724 -28.01 -14.64 -21.21
C LEU A 724 -27.34 -15.46 -22.32
N GLU A 725 -27.93 -15.54 -23.51
CA GLU A 725 -27.31 -16.17 -24.68
C GLU A 725 -26.00 -15.47 -25.07
N TRP A 726 -26.00 -14.12 -25.14
CA TRP A 726 -24.78 -13.35 -25.36
C TRP A 726 -23.73 -13.59 -24.27
N ALA A 727 -24.10 -13.49 -22.99
CA ALA A 727 -23.19 -13.65 -21.87
C ALA A 727 -22.55 -15.05 -21.83
N LEU A 728 -23.30 -16.10 -22.18
CA LEU A 728 -22.82 -17.47 -22.25
C LEU A 728 -21.97 -17.76 -23.50
N SER A 729 -22.06 -16.92 -24.54
CA SER A 729 -21.21 -17.00 -25.73
C SER A 729 -19.84 -16.36 -25.55
N LEU A 730 -19.63 -15.60 -24.47
CA LEU A 730 -18.33 -14.95 -24.20
C LEU A 730 -17.25 -15.99 -23.93
N ASP A 731 -16.01 -15.66 -24.30
CA ASP A 731 -14.85 -16.48 -23.99
C ASP A 731 -14.59 -16.52 -22.49
N GLY A 732 -14.06 -17.65 -21.99
CA GLY A 732 -13.69 -17.84 -20.59
C GLY A 732 -14.88 -18.06 -19.63
N ILE A 733 -16.04 -18.46 -20.14
CA ILE A 733 -17.17 -18.94 -19.33
C ILE A 733 -16.92 -20.39 -18.92
N THR A 734 -16.98 -20.67 -17.62
CA THR A 734 -16.75 -22.02 -17.06
C THR A 734 -17.88 -22.99 -17.40
N LYS A 735 -17.63 -24.29 -17.27
CA LYS A 735 -18.65 -25.31 -17.50
C LYS A 735 -19.83 -25.11 -16.53
N GLU A 736 -19.51 -24.85 -15.26
CA GLU A 736 -20.48 -24.63 -14.19
C GLU A 736 -21.32 -23.37 -14.44
N GLN A 737 -20.73 -22.31 -15.02
CA GLN A 737 -21.47 -21.14 -15.47
C GLN A 737 -22.45 -21.45 -16.60
N ARG A 738 -22.03 -22.25 -17.59
CA ARG A 738 -22.94 -22.69 -18.68
C ARG A 738 -24.08 -23.55 -18.13
N ASP A 739 -23.78 -24.46 -17.21
CA ASP A 739 -24.79 -25.32 -16.59
C ASP A 739 -25.80 -24.48 -15.80
N MET A 740 -25.34 -23.51 -14.99
CA MET A 740 -26.22 -22.57 -14.29
C MET A 740 -27.02 -21.69 -15.27
N GLY A 741 -26.39 -21.17 -16.32
CA GLY A 741 -27.06 -20.40 -17.36
C GLY A 741 -28.15 -21.20 -18.07
N ASN A 742 -27.88 -22.46 -18.43
CA ASN A 742 -28.86 -23.36 -19.03
C ASN A 742 -30.02 -23.69 -18.08
N ARG A 743 -29.76 -23.85 -16.78
CA ARG A 743 -30.82 -23.99 -15.76
C ARG A 743 -31.73 -22.75 -15.75
N ILE A 744 -31.15 -21.54 -15.76
CA ILE A 744 -31.89 -20.28 -15.82
C ILE A 744 -32.72 -20.18 -17.12
N VAL A 745 -32.12 -20.48 -18.28
CA VAL A 745 -32.84 -20.50 -19.57
C VAL A 745 -34.03 -21.47 -19.52
N GLY A 746 -33.82 -22.68 -18.98
CA GLY A 746 -34.87 -23.68 -18.82
C GLY A 746 -36.04 -23.18 -17.99
N LEU A 747 -35.74 -22.58 -16.82
CA LEU A 747 -36.74 -22.00 -15.90
C LEU A 747 -37.55 -20.88 -16.55
N LEU A 748 -36.91 -19.98 -17.30
CA LEU A 748 -37.60 -18.85 -17.94
C LEU A 748 -38.45 -19.30 -19.14
N ARG A 749 -38.04 -20.37 -19.84
CA ARG A 749 -38.79 -20.93 -20.98
C ARG A 749 -39.97 -21.80 -20.54
N SER A 750 -39.87 -22.54 -19.43
CA SER A 750 -40.95 -23.41 -18.93
C SER A 750 -42.14 -22.64 -18.36
N ASP A 751 -41.92 -21.43 -17.87
CA ASP A 751 -42.97 -20.58 -17.29
C ASP A 751 -43.65 -19.65 -18.32
N ALA A 752 -43.49 -19.94 -19.62
CA ALA A 752 -44.19 -19.24 -20.70
C ALA A 752 -45.66 -19.69 -20.73
N PRO A 753 -46.65 -18.77 -20.70
CA PRO A 753 -48.05 -19.14 -20.78
C PRO A 753 -48.35 -19.71 -22.17
N GLY A 754 -48.24 -21.04 -22.33
CA GLY A 754 -48.37 -21.66 -23.65
C GLY A 754 -48.10 -23.16 -23.79
N SER A 755 -48.13 -24.00 -22.75
CA SER A 755 -48.04 -25.46 -22.94
C SER A 755 -48.77 -26.33 -21.91
N GLY A 756 -49.88 -25.84 -21.35
CA GLY A 756 -50.73 -26.60 -20.42
C GLY A 756 -52.12 -26.92 -20.99
N LYS A 757 -52.23 -27.72 -22.06
CA LYS A 757 -53.50 -28.40 -22.37
C LYS A 757 -53.49 -29.79 -21.74
N ALA A 758 -53.81 -29.87 -20.45
CA ALA A 758 -54.27 -31.13 -19.86
C ALA A 758 -55.75 -31.32 -20.25
N ARG A 759 -56.00 -32.22 -21.21
CA ARG A 759 -57.34 -32.78 -21.47
C ARG A 759 -57.75 -33.65 -20.27
N PRO A 760 -58.97 -33.51 -19.72
CA PRO A 760 -59.49 -34.49 -18.79
C PRO A 760 -60.01 -35.69 -19.59
N THR A 761 -59.26 -36.80 -19.62
CA THR A 761 -59.81 -38.09 -20.06
C THR A 761 -60.52 -38.75 -18.88
N GLY A 762 -61.79 -38.41 -18.71
CA GLY A 762 -62.72 -39.26 -17.99
C GLY A 762 -62.96 -40.55 -18.80
N LYS A 763 -62.52 -41.68 -18.27
CA LYS A 763 -63.14 -42.98 -18.57
C LYS A 763 -63.46 -43.64 -17.24
N GLY A 764 -64.74 -43.60 -16.89
CA GLY A 764 -65.28 -44.51 -15.90
C GLY A 764 -65.16 -45.95 -16.40
N ASN A 765 -64.95 -46.87 -15.47
CA ASN A 765 -65.46 -48.22 -15.65
C ASN A 765 -66.00 -48.76 -14.33
N LYS A 766 -67.15 -49.41 -14.46
CA LYS A 766 -68.05 -49.93 -13.43
C LYS A 766 -67.48 -51.18 -12.75
N LYS A 767 -67.82 -51.31 -11.46
CA LYS A 767 -68.25 -52.49 -10.69
C LYS A 767 -67.53 -53.84 -10.91
N ALA A 768 -66.95 -54.36 -9.83
CA ALA A 768 -67.57 -55.41 -9.01
C ALA A 768 -67.18 -55.17 -7.55
#